data_AF-A0A9X6YIW5-F1
#
_entry.id   AF-A0A9X6YIW5-F1
#
_cell.length_a   1.000
_cell.length_b   1.000
_cell.length_c   1.000
_cell.angle_alpha   90.00
_cell.angle_beta   90.00
_cell.angle_gamma   90.00
#
_symmetry.space_group_name_H-M   'P 1'
#
loop_
_entity.id
_entity.type
_entity.pdbx_description
1 polymer ?
#
loop_
_entity_poly.entity_id
_entity_poly.type
_entity_poly.pdbx_seq_one_letter_code
_entity_poly.pdbx_strand_id
1 'polypeptide(L)'
;MNIFKGFLISSIAMTTFVGTDLILQNDSIHNKVYAESYNVTYKERDSQEERLVVKFKNQIDLPYEDGIEKRIKNGDYDNNLKELFSENTELTLNRLFSSVNPIEIEKLSVQSKSVANESANNLLNYYIVQAPNNIEIELLLKKFETSPLVEEAYIQEKQILTPPEIQLPDLSVNPYDDPRFQNQGYLEAAPKGINASHAWSIKGGDGKGTTFVDMEYGWLLNHEDLVNKNIKLMSGQNISQHRAHGTSVLGIVSSEDNQIGNIGIAPSANVKVISQIRDNGIYNTADAILSAVHNLQAGDILLLEAQASYDGYGDKYLPVEVHPDIFDAIRVGADKGIIIIEAGANGSNDLDNFKDRNGKKILNRNSPDFKDSGAIMVGAGSSTVPHKRLWFSNYGSRLDVYGWGENVDTTSANPSQNTTNLYTSTFSGTSSASPIIAGAATSIQGIAKEHRGSPYTPAELRNILSNPNTGTKSQDPWNDRIGVLPDLKSILDNLGFNSDIPDSSSILEGNQFAWSLKGISDFEFAKINFNKSTEEMQIDLKAGVPHHYFNETYASIKVQNASGKVVYNKDIYGNKQQNAESQRVPVKVGDYIELTHLEGIHRATLTNVGNSKQESFGKKAIYQVTKEGLKKAEKMPEATILDGNQFAWSLKGISDFEFAKVNFNKSTEEMQIALKAGVPHHYFNETYASIKVQNTSGKVVYNKEIYGNKQQNAESQKFPVKVGDYIELTHLEGVHRATLTNVDNSKQESFGKKVMYEVTKEGLKKVEKMPETTVLDGNHFGWSLKGYSDREIAKVDYNRTTEKMQVNLEAGVPHSYFNNTYASITVKNSTGSVVYNKEIVGNRQQTAEIQKVPVKAGDYIEITHMEGEAVKEKTRATLINLENNKQEYIGKKRTYQVTSTGLNKID
;
A
#
# COMPACT_ATOMS: atom_id res chain seq x y z
N MET A 1 58.35 -2.10 28.58
CA MET A 1 57.91 -2.90 29.74
C MET A 1 56.54 -3.49 29.39
N ASN A 2 56.50 -4.82 29.20
CA ASN A 2 55.34 -5.73 29.33
C ASN A 2 54.17 -5.50 28.34
N ILE A 3 54.17 -6.07 27.11
CA ILE A 3 54.15 -7.51 26.69
C ILE A 3 52.78 -8.13 27.08
N PHE A 4 51.92 -8.62 26.18
CA PHE A 4 52.06 -9.86 25.38
C PHE A 4 51.26 -9.88 24.05
N LYS A 5 51.92 -10.39 22.99
CA LYS A 5 51.53 -11.47 22.02
C LYS A 5 50.02 -11.71 21.75
N GLY A 6 49.51 -11.91 20.53
CA GLY A 6 50.13 -12.10 19.21
C GLY A 6 50.45 -13.58 18.88
N PHE A 7 49.68 -14.22 17.99
CA PHE A 7 50.16 -15.16 16.95
C PHE A 7 49.06 -15.56 15.94
N LEU A 8 49.45 -15.60 14.67
CA LEU A 8 48.72 -16.11 13.52
C LEU A 8 49.31 -17.50 13.20
N ILE A 9 48.53 -18.60 13.23
CA ILE A 9 48.83 -19.83 12.46
C ILE A 9 47.51 -20.47 12.01
N SER A 10 47.49 -20.91 10.75
CA SER A 10 46.44 -21.66 10.08
C SER A 10 46.43 -23.16 10.42
N SER A 11 45.26 -23.77 10.54
CA SER A 11 45.10 -25.22 10.34
C SER A 11 43.75 -25.55 9.67
N ILE A 12 43.84 -26.26 8.54
CA ILE A 12 42.70 -26.86 7.83
C ILE A 12 42.27 -28.12 8.60
N ALA A 13 40.97 -28.34 8.76
CA ALA A 13 40.42 -29.63 9.16
C ALA A 13 39.08 -29.87 8.43
N MET A 14 39.12 -30.72 7.40
CA MET A 14 37.92 -31.40 6.87
C MET A 14 37.44 -32.45 7.87
N THR A 15 36.13 -32.63 7.99
CA THR A 15 35.41 -33.90 8.29
C THR A 15 33.91 -33.63 8.17
N THR A 16 33.29 -33.83 7.00
CA THR A 16 32.64 -35.07 6.53
C THR A 16 31.38 -35.49 7.33
N PHE A 17 30.24 -35.47 6.63
CA PHE A 17 29.01 -36.19 6.96
C PHE A 17 29.28 -37.69 7.21
N VAL A 18 28.82 -38.22 8.36
CA VAL A 18 28.14 -39.54 8.45
C VAL A 18 27.23 -39.50 9.68
N GLY A 19 26.02 -40.07 9.60
CA GLY A 19 25.17 -40.30 10.77
C GLY A 19 25.04 -41.78 11.08
N THR A 20 25.09 -42.16 12.36
CA THR A 20 24.46 -43.36 12.94
C THR A 20 24.36 -43.24 14.47
N ASP A 21 23.12 -43.17 14.95
CA ASP A 21 22.53 -43.71 16.18
C ASP A 21 23.34 -44.22 17.41
N LEU A 22 22.84 -43.75 18.58
CA LEU A 22 22.44 -44.49 19.80
C LEU A 22 23.45 -45.02 20.88
N ILE A 23 22.99 -44.78 22.13
CA ILE A 23 23.19 -45.54 23.41
C ILE A 23 24.57 -45.47 24.10
N LEU A 24 24.73 -45.20 25.42
CA LEU A 24 23.91 -44.65 26.54
C LEU A 24 24.90 -44.03 27.58
N GLN A 25 24.56 -43.08 28.45
CA GLN A 25 23.88 -43.20 29.77
C GLN A 25 23.83 -41.79 30.41
N ASN A 26 23.00 -41.44 31.40
CA ASN A 26 21.67 -41.90 31.81
C ASN A 26 21.19 -40.91 32.88
N ASP A 27 20.05 -40.25 32.69
CA ASP A 27 19.19 -39.76 33.78
C ASP A 27 17.78 -39.51 33.20
N SER A 28 16.94 -40.52 33.37
CA SER A 28 15.50 -40.50 33.05
C SER A 28 14.73 -40.02 34.31
N ILE A 29 13.54 -39.43 34.23
CA ILE A 29 12.27 -40.11 33.93
C ILE A 29 11.11 -39.10 33.67
N HIS A 30 10.31 -39.36 32.62
CA HIS A 30 8.90 -38.99 32.33
C HIS A 30 8.36 -37.55 32.12
N ASN A 31 7.96 -37.30 30.85
CA ASN A 31 6.56 -37.13 30.34
C ASN A 31 6.09 -35.79 29.71
N LYS A 32 5.76 -35.91 28.41
CA LYS A 32 4.61 -35.37 27.64
C LYS A 32 4.30 -33.86 27.59
N VAL A 33 4.40 -33.35 26.35
CA VAL A 33 3.44 -32.47 25.62
C VAL A 33 2.32 -31.82 26.45
N TYR A 34 2.25 -30.47 26.42
CA TYR A 34 0.99 -29.72 26.25
C TYR A 34 1.25 -28.34 25.61
N ALA A 35 0.34 -27.91 24.76
CA ALA A 35 0.18 -26.49 24.41
C ALA A 35 -0.51 -25.76 25.58
N GLU A 36 -0.22 -24.49 25.80
CA GLU A 36 -0.86 -23.72 26.87
C GLU A 36 -2.34 -23.46 26.55
N SER A 37 -3.20 -23.89 27.48
CA SER A 37 -4.65 -23.72 27.42
C SER A 37 -5.10 -22.37 27.96
N TYR A 38 -5.90 -21.62 27.19
CA TYR A 38 -6.77 -20.61 27.77
C TYR A 38 -8.10 -21.23 28.21
N ASN A 39 -8.55 -20.87 29.41
CA ASN A 39 -9.69 -21.50 30.08
C ASN A 39 -11.02 -21.27 29.35
N VAL A 40 -11.53 -22.28 28.66
CA VAL A 40 -12.97 -22.37 28.36
C VAL A 40 -13.67 -22.85 29.62
N THR A 41 -14.43 -21.95 30.25
CA THR A 41 -15.31 -22.32 31.36
C THR A 41 -16.44 -23.17 30.81
N TYR A 42 -16.62 -24.40 31.32
CA TYR A 42 -17.78 -25.22 30.99
C TYR A 42 -19.06 -24.47 31.36
N LYS A 43 -19.80 -24.01 30.34
CA LYS A 43 -21.21 -23.72 30.47
C LYS A 43 -22.03 -24.89 29.93
N GLU A 44 -23.13 -25.11 30.63
CA GLU A 44 -24.03 -26.25 30.61
C GLU A 44 -24.44 -26.73 29.21
N ARG A 45 -24.74 -28.04 29.12
CA ARG A 45 -25.50 -28.62 28.01
C ARG A 45 -26.85 -27.91 27.93
N ASP A 46 -27.05 -27.10 26.90
CA ASP A 46 -28.38 -26.70 26.46
C ASP A 46 -28.82 -27.68 25.36
N SER A 47 -30.02 -28.25 25.48
CA SER A 47 -30.46 -29.37 24.65
C SER A 47 -30.72 -28.92 23.20
N GLN A 48 -30.05 -29.58 22.24
CA GLN A 48 -30.31 -29.41 20.82
C GLN A 48 -31.66 -30.04 20.46
N GLU A 49 -32.68 -29.22 20.19
CA GLU A 49 -33.97 -29.70 19.68
C GLU A 49 -33.92 -29.88 18.15
N GLU A 50 -33.62 -31.11 17.72
CA GLU A 50 -33.95 -31.63 16.40
C GLU A 50 -35.48 -31.64 16.19
N ARG A 51 -35.96 -31.57 14.94
CA ARG A 51 -37.40 -31.58 14.63
C ARG A 51 -37.74 -32.61 13.58
N LEU A 52 -38.72 -33.46 13.85
CA LEU A 52 -39.21 -34.43 12.87
C LEU A 52 -40.32 -33.81 12.01
N VAL A 53 -40.14 -33.89 10.69
CA VAL A 53 -41.15 -33.46 9.70
C VAL A 53 -41.72 -34.71 9.03
N VAL A 54 -43.03 -34.73 8.84
CA VAL A 54 -43.75 -35.79 8.13
C VAL A 54 -44.61 -35.20 7.01
N LYS A 55 -44.62 -35.86 5.85
CA LYS A 55 -45.47 -35.58 4.70
C LYS A 55 -46.38 -36.78 4.48
N PHE A 56 -47.69 -36.57 4.48
CA PHE A 56 -48.64 -37.62 4.11
C PHE A 56 -48.91 -37.63 2.60
N LYS A 57 -49.28 -38.80 2.05
CA LYS A 57 -49.64 -38.93 0.63
C LYS A 57 -50.95 -38.21 0.33
N ASN A 58 -51.06 -37.62 -0.87
CA ASN A 58 -52.29 -36.98 -1.39
C ASN A 58 -53.56 -37.84 -1.36
N GLN A 59 -53.44 -39.14 -1.12
CA GLN A 59 -54.55 -40.10 -1.00
C GLN A 59 -55.24 -40.07 0.37
N ILE A 60 -54.66 -39.41 1.37
CA ILE A 60 -55.27 -39.21 2.69
C ILE A 60 -56.10 -37.92 2.69
N ASP A 61 -57.39 -38.02 2.99
CA ASP A 61 -58.30 -36.85 3.10
C ASP A 61 -58.21 -36.25 4.52
N LEU A 62 -57.07 -35.62 4.82
CA LEU A 62 -56.83 -34.94 6.10
C LEU A 62 -56.99 -33.42 5.94
N PRO A 63 -57.69 -32.74 6.88
CA PRO A 63 -57.71 -31.29 6.92
C PRO A 63 -56.36 -30.73 7.35
N TYR A 64 -55.92 -29.64 6.72
CA TYR A 64 -54.70 -28.93 7.13
C TYR A 64 -54.97 -28.03 8.35
N GLU A 65 -55.01 -28.65 9.52
CA GLU A 65 -55.15 -28.03 10.85
C GLU A 65 -54.12 -28.59 11.83
N ASP A 66 -53.88 -27.92 12.95
CA ASP A 66 -53.00 -28.42 14.02
C ASP A 66 -53.78 -29.40 14.92
N GLY A 67 -53.14 -30.47 15.40
CA GLY A 67 -53.79 -31.48 16.26
C GLY A 67 -54.47 -32.64 15.53
N ILE A 68 -54.13 -32.90 14.26
CA ILE A 68 -54.76 -33.95 13.44
C ILE A 68 -54.50 -35.38 13.93
N GLU A 69 -53.53 -35.61 14.82
CA GLU A 69 -53.27 -36.94 15.40
C GLU A 69 -54.53 -37.54 16.06
N LYS A 70 -55.39 -36.69 16.62
CA LYS A 70 -56.67 -37.08 17.23
C LYS A 70 -57.68 -37.59 16.19
N ARG A 71 -57.61 -37.09 14.94
CA ARG A 71 -58.41 -37.62 13.84
C ARG A 71 -57.83 -38.92 13.32
N ILE A 72 -56.50 -39.02 13.20
CA ILE A 72 -55.82 -40.25 12.76
C ILE A 72 -56.11 -41.41 13.72
N LYS A 73 -56.03 -41.16 15.04
CA LYS A 73 -56.29 -42.16 16.09
C LYS A 73 -57.73 -42.69 16.13
N ASN A 74 -58.72 -41.86 15.77
CA ASN A 74 -60.15 -42.19 15.89
C ASN A 74 -60.87 -42.46 14.55
N GLY A 75 -60.24 -42.13 13.41
CA GLY A 75 -60.77 -42.39 12.06
C GLY A 75 -60.31 -43.73 11.49
N ASP A 76 -60.74 -44.07 10.27
CA ASP A 76 -60.35 -45.33 9.63
C ASP A 76 -59.08 -45.21 8.77
N TYR A 77 -57.98 -44.86 9.43
CA TYR A 77 -56.64 -44.75 8.82
C TYR A 77 -55.79 -46.00 9.09
N ASP A 78 -54.58 -46.02 8.52
CA ASP A 78 -53.61 -47.10 8.68
C ASP A 78 -53.31 -47.46 10.15
N ASN A 79 -53.17 -48.77 10.42
CA ASN A 79 -53.02 -49.30 11.77
C ASN A 79 -51.68 -48.88 12.41
N ASN A 80 -50.60 -48.73 11.63
CA ASN A 80 -49.30 -48.36 12.18
C ASN A 80 -49.32 -46.94 12.77
N LEU A 81 -50.03 -46.00 12.13
CA LEU A 81 -50.24 -44.65 12.67
C LEU A 81 -51.19 -44.65 13.89
N LYS A 82 -52.26 -45.45 13.86
CA LYS A 82 -53.17 -45.60 15.02
C LYS A 82 -52.43 -46.15 16.24
N GLU A 83 -51.56 -47.14 16.05
CA GLU A 83 -50.71 -47.72 17.10
C GLU A 83 -49.71 -46.68 17.61
N LEU A 84 -48.97 -46.00 16.72
CA LEU A 84 -48.05 -44.92 17.05
C LEU A 84 -48.68 -43.83 17.95
N PHE A 85 -49.84 -43.28 17.58
CA PHE A 85 -50.55 -42.27 18.38
C PHE A 85 -51.33 -42.86 19.58
N SER A 86 -51.43 -44.18 19.69
CA SER A 86 -51.99 -44.87 20.86
C SER A 86 -50.95 -45.16 21.93
N GLU A 87 -49.76 -45.61 21.53
CA GLU A 87 -48.59 -45.79 22.39
C GLU A 87 -48.02 -44.46 22.89
N ASN A 88 -48.03 -43.42 22.05
CA ASN A 88 -47.36 -42.15 22.32
C ASN A 88 -48.40 -41.02 22.39
N THR A 89 -49.20 -41.02 23.46
CA THR A 89 -50.38 -40.14 23.60
C THR A 89 -50.09 -38.64 23.70
N GLU A 90 -48.82 -38.27 23.88
CA GLU A 90 -48.36 -36.88 23.99
C GLU A 90 -47.74 -36.35 22.68
N LEU A 91 -47.65 -37.17 21.62
CA LEU A 91 -47.29 -36.67 20.30
C LEU A 91 -48.40 -35.75 19.76
N THR A 92 -48.01 -34.67 19.09
CA THR A 92 -48.93 -33.79 18.37
C THR A 92 -48.39 -33.46 16.98
N LEU A 93 -49.30 -33.28 16.02
CA LEU A 93 -48.97 -32.88 14.64
C LEU A 93 -49.38 -31.42 14.42
N ASN A 94 -48.39 -30.55 14.24
CA ASN A 94 -48.60 -29.14 13.91
C ASN A 94 -48.28 -28.90 12.43
N ARG A 95 -48.96 -27.96 11.77
CA ARG A 95 -48.71 -27.62 10.37
C ARG A 95 -47.32 -27.03 10.18
N LEU A 96 -46.57 -27.53 9.20
CA LEU A 96 -45.27 -26.97 8.82
C LEU A 96 -45.40 -25.53 8.28
N PHE A 97 -46.43 -25.27 7.46
CA PHE A 97 -46.69 -23.98 6.82
C PHE A 97 -47.87 -23.26 7.50
N SER A 98 -47.61 -22.61 8.63
CA SER A 98 -48.62 -21.90 9.42
C SER A 98 -48.73 -20.39 9.13
N SER A 99 -47.72 -19.80 8.47
CA SER A 99 -47.62 -18.34 8.22
C SER A 99 -48.51 -17.80 7.10
N VAL A 100 -49.07 -18.69 6.27
CA VAL A 100 -49.94 -18.34 5.13
C VAL A 100 -51.25 -19.13 5.29
N ASN A 101 -52.38 -18.53 4.92
CA ASN A 101 -53.68 -19.19 5.03
C ASN A 101 -53.72 -20.42 4.09
N PRO A 102 -54.18 -21.60 4.54
CA PRO A 102 -54.29 -22.80 3.69
C PRO A 102 -55.00 -22.56 2.34
N ILE A 103 -56.02 -21.70 2.29
CA ILE A 103 -56.75 -21.36 1.06
C ILE A 103 -55.85 -20.64 0.03
N GLU A 104 -54.85 -19.90 0.48
CA GLU A 104 -53.90 -19.19 -0.39
C GLU A 104 -52.82 -20.14 -0.89
N ILE A 105 -52.34 -21.05 -0.04
CA ILE A 105 -51.44 -22.15 -0.42
C ILE A 105 -52.09 -23.04 -1.49
N GLU A 106 -53.39 -23.35 -1.35
CA GLU A 106 -54.15 -24.12 -2.34
C GLU A 106 -54.30 -23.38 -3.67
N LYS A 107 -54.53 -22.06 -3.67
CA LYS A 107 -54.56 -21.26 -4.90
C LYS A 107 -53.22 -21.27 -5.64
N LEU A 108 -52.10 -21.25 -4.92
CA LEU A 108 -50.75 -21.34 -5.48
C LEU A 108 -50.49 -22.71 -6.12
N SER A 109 -51.01 -23.80 -5.55
CA SER A 109 -50.88 -25.15 -6.14
C SER A 109 -51.88 -25.45 -7.27
N VAL A 110 -52.90 -24.61 -7.49
CA VAL A 110 -53.82 -24.70 -8.62
C VAL A 110 -53.28 -24.03 -9.89
N GLN A 111 -52.49 -22.95 -9.78
CA GLN A 111 -51.90 -22.26 -10.93
C GLN A 111 -50.78 -23.06 -11.62
N SER A 112 -50.19 -24.05 -10.95
CA SER A 112 -49.11 -24.91 -11.49
C SER A 112 -49.59 -26.17 -12.20
N LYS A 113 -50.90 -26.44 -12.26
CA LYS A 113 -51.49 -27.68 -12.84
C LYS A 113 -51.49 -27.74 -14.39
N SER A 114 -50.78 -26.85 -15.09
CA SER A 114 -50.79 -26.76 -16.55
C SER A 114 -49.73 -27.60 -17.28
N VAL A 115 -48.90 -28.37 -16.57
CA VAL A 115 -47.95 -29.32 -17.18
C VAL A 115 -48.09 -30.68 -16.49
N ALA A 116 -48.28 -31.73 -17.28
CA ALA A 116 -48.69 -33.04 -16.78
C ALA A 116 -47.57 -33.80 -16.05
N ASN A 117 -47.76 -34.02 -14.75
CA ASN A 117 -47.41 -35.24 -14.03
C ASN A 117 -48.23 -35.31 -12.73
N GLU A 118 -48.74 -36.50 -12.38
CA GLU A 118 -49.72 -36.69 -11.29
C GLU A 118 -49.15 -36.59 -9.85
N SER A 119 -47.95 -36.03 -9.70
CA SER A 119 -47.30 -35.76 -8.40
C SER A 119 -47.31 -34.25 -8.08
N ALA A 120 -48.50 -33.64 -8.10
CA ALA A 120 -48.65 -32.26 -7.65
C ALA A 120 -48.28 -32.16 -6.15
N ASN A 121 -47.16 -31.48 -5.86
CA ASN A 121 -46.63 -31.31 -4.51
C ASN A 121 -47.60 -30.52 -3.62
N ASN A 122 -48.40 -31.22 -2.83
CA ASN A 122 -49.33 -30.58 -1.91
C ASN A 122 -48.59 -30.14 -0.63
N LEU A 123 -48.34 -28.84 -0.51
CA LEU A 123 -47.75 -28.24 0.69
C LEU A 123 -48.65 -28.42 1.93
N LEU A 124 -49.96 -28.63 1.73
CA LEU A 124 -50.95 -28.87 2.79
C LEU A 124 -50.91 -30.29 3.38
N ASN A 125 -49.88 -31.08 3.08
CA ASN A 125 -49.68 -32.41 3.67
C ASN A 125 -48.49 -32.49 4.63
N TYR A 126 -47.76 -31.39 4.85
CA TYR A 126 -46.56 -31.35 5.69
C TYR A 126 -46.85 -30.89 7.13
N TYR A 127 -46.44 -31.72 8.09
CA TYR A 127 -46.59 -31.48 9.52
C TYR A 127 -45.25 -31.65 10.26
N ILE A 128 -45.04 -30.84 11.30
CA ILE A 128 -44.00 -31.05 12.31
C ILE A 128 -44.59 -31.96 13.39
N VAL A 129 -43.86 -33.04 13.73
CA VAL A 129 -44.15 -33.87 14.89
C VAL A 129 -43.54 -33.21 16.11
N GLN A 130 -44.38 -32.82 17.07
CA GLN A 130 -43.94 -32.35 18.37
C GLN A 130 -44.09 -33.49 19.39
N ALA A 131 -42.98 -33.90 19.98
CA ALA A 131 -42.87 -34.97 20.96
C ALA A 131 -42.31 -34.45 22.30
N PRO A 132 -42.60 -35.09 23.44
CA PRO A 132 -41.93 -34.77 24.70
C PRO A 132 -40.45 -35.21 24.68
N ASN A 133 -39.60 -34.48 25.40
CA ASN A 133 -38.13 -34.59 25.35
C ASN A 133 -37.55 -35.95 25.85
N ASN A 134 -38.40 -36.90 26.27
CA ASN A 134 -38.02 -38.25 26.65
C ASN A 134 -38.19 -39.29 25.53
N ILE A 135 -38.75 -38.92 24.37
CA ILE A 135 -38.91 -39.80 23.21
C ILE A 135 -37.80 -39.52 22.19
N GLU A 136 -37.06 -40.56 21.82
CA GLU A 136 -35.97 -40.48 20.84
C GLU A 136 -36.52 -40.29 19.42
N ILE A 137 -36.15 -39.19 18.77
CA ILE A 137 -36.74 -38.74 17.50
C ILE A 137 -36.47 -39.74 16.36
N GLU A 138 -35.31 -40.40 16.34
CA GLU A 138 -35.00 -41.46 15.36
C GLU A 138 -35.95 -42.67 15.45
N LEU A 139 -36.44 -43.00 16.64
CA LEU A 139 -37.41 -44.08 16.82
C LEU A 139 -38.79 -43.67 16.30
N LEU A 140 -39.16 -42.40 16.46
CA LEU A 140 -40.38 -41.85 15.87
C LEU A 140 -40.31 -41.83 14.34
N LEU A 141 -39.20 -41.37 13.77
CA LEU A 141 -38.96 -41.40 12.31
C LEU A 141 -39.23 -42.81 11.75
N LYS A 142 -38.55 -43.82 12.30
CA LYS A 142 -38.71 -45.23 11.89
C LYS A 142 -40.15 -45.74 12.03
N LYS A 143 -40.93 -45.25 13.02
CA LYS A 143 -42.35 -45.60 13.17
C LYS A 143 -43.28 -44.87 12.19
N PHE A 144 -42.94 -43.67 11.72
CA PHE A 144 -43.71 -43.01 10.65
C PHE A 144 -43.43 -43.67 9.28
N GLU A 145 -42.18 -44.07 9.02
CA GLU A 145 -41.77 -44.74 7.78
C GLU A 145 -42.46 -46.10 7.53
N THR A 146 -42.94 -46.79 8.57
CA THR A 146 -43.70 -48.05 8.39
C THR A 146 -45.12 -47.84 7.86
N SER A 147 -45.66 -46.62 7.85
CA SER A 147 -47.03 -46.39 7.40
C SER A 147 -47.10 -46.25 5.87
N PRO A 148 -47.94 -47.02 5.16
CA PRO A 148 -48.18 -46.80 3.73
C PRO A 148 -48.84 -45.45 3.41
N LEU A 149 -49.34 -44.70 4.39
CA LEU A 149 -49.94 -43.37 4.20
C LEU A 149 -48.94 -42.22 4.33
N VAL A 150 -47.78 -42.45 4.94
CA VAL A 150 -46.67 -41.50 4.92
C VAL A 150 -46.02 -41.54 3.54
N GLU A 151 -45.81 -40.37 2.95
CA GLU A 151 -45.07 -40.19 1.70
C GLU A 151 -43.58 -40.09 2.00
N GLU A 152 -43.24 -39.30 3.02
CA GLU A 152 -41.88 -39.00 3.43
C GLU A 152 -41.88 -38.61 4.92
N ALA A 153 -40.86 -39.04 5.65
CA ALA A 153 -40.59 -38.60 7.02
C ALA A 153 -39.09 -38.31 7.11
N TYR A 154 -38.69 -37.23 7.77
CA TYR A 154 -37.27 -36.88 7.91
C TYR A 154 -37.02 -35.99 9.12
N ILE A 155 -35.82 -36.11 9.69
CA ILE A 155 -35.36 -35.20 10.72
C ILE A 155 -34.86 -33.93 10.03
N GLN A 156 -35.52 -32.81 10.33
CA GLN A 156 -35.05 -31.48 10.00
C GLN A 156 -34.07 -31.03 11.07
N GLU A 157 -32.79 -31.16 10.76
CA GLU A 157 -31.72 -30.52 11.53
C GLU A 157 -31.93 -28.99 11.55
N LYS A 158 -31.56 -28.36 12.66
CA LYS A 158 -31.56 -26.89 12.75
C LYS A 158 -30.46 -26.36 11.84
N GLN A 159 -30.85 -25.90 10.64
CA GLN A 159 -29.94 -25.13 9.79
C GLN A 159 -29.33 -23.98 10.59
N ILE A 160 -27.99 -23.93 10.61
CA ILE A 160 -27.28 -22.70 10.97
C ILE A 160 -27.52 -21.76 9.79
N LEU A 161 -28.59 -20.97 9.90
CA LEU A 161 -28.85 -19.86 9.01
C LEU A 161 -27.79 -18.78 9.31
N THR A 162 -26.62 -18.91 8.70
CA THR A 162 -25.84 -17.73 8.36
C THR A 162 -26.77 -16.77 7.59
N PRO A 163 -26.76 -15.46 7.90
CA PRO A 163 -27.49 -14.48 7.10
C PRO A 163 -27.15 -14.63 5.62
N PRO A 164 -28.03 -14.24 4.68
CA PRO A 164 -27.66 -14.20 3.27
C PRO A 164 -26.36 -13.39 3.16
N GLU A 165 -25.32 -14.08 2.74
CA GLU A 165 -23.98 -13.53 2.64
C GLU A 165 -24.09 -12.28 1.76
N ILE A 166 -23.69 -11.13 2.31
CA ILE A 166 -23.41 -9.99 1.45
C ILE A 166 -22.33 -10.52 0.53
N GLN A 167 -22.67 -10.69 -0.75
CA GLN A 167 -21.69 -11.07 -1.75
C GLN A 167 -20.76 -9.87 -1.92
N LEU A 168 -19.79 -9.79 -1.00
CA LEU A 168 -18.54 -9.10 -1.19
C LEU A 168 -17.99 -9.59 -2.55
N PRO A 169 -17.27 -8.73 -3.29
CA PRO A 169 -16.54 -9.22 -4.44
C PRO A 169 -15.69 -10.42 -3.99
N ASP A 170 -15.88 -11.58 -4.64
CA ASP A 170 -15.13 -12.80 -4.33
C ASP A 170 -13.63 -12.49 -4.37
N LEU A 171 -13.04 -12.32 -3.18
CA LEU A 171 -11.62 -12.52 -2.98
C LEU A 171 -11.43 -14.03 -3.14
N SER A 172 -10.85 -14.47 -4.25
CA SER A 172 -10.52 -15.89 -4.45
C SER A 172 -9.37 -16.37 -3.56
N VAL A 173 -8.86 -15.49 -2.70
CA VAL A 173 -7.73 -15.67 -1.78
C VAL A 173 -7.98 -14.81 -0.52
N ASN A 174 -8.05 -15.41 0.67
CA ASN A 174 -8.17 -14.73 1.96
C ASN A 174 -6.98 -15.05 2.91
N PRO A 175 -5.80 -14.47 2.67
CA PRO A 175 -4.57 -14.82 3.40
C PRO A 175 -4.59 -14.55 4.91
N TYR A 176 -5.63 -13.88 5.43
CA TYR A 176 -5.72 -13.52 6.84
C TYR A 176 -6.34 -14.62 7.71
N ASP A 177 -6.91 -15.68 7.13
CA ASP A 177 -7.42 -16.83 7.87
C ASP A 177 -6.44 -18.03 7.94
N ASP A 178 -5.40 -18.06 7.10
CA ASP A 178 -4.26 -18.99 7.22
C ASP A 178 -3.32 -18.60 8.39
N PRO A 179 -3.16 -19.45 9.43
CA PRO A 179 -2.52 -19.06 10.70
C PRO A 179 -1.07 -18.60 10.62
N ARG A 180 -0.32 -18.94 9.55
CA ARG A 180 1.10 -18.61 9.42
C ARG A 180 1.39 -17.44 8.48
N PHE A 181 0.40 -16.87 7.80
CA PHE A 181 0.61 -15.76 6.85
C PHE A 181 1.41 -14.58 7.45
N GLN A 182 1.21 -14.28 8.74
CA GLN A 182 1.95 -13.23 9.46
C GLN A 182 3.48 -13.47 9.56
N ASN A 183 3.94 -14.71 9.33
CA ASN A 183 5.36 -15.08 9.28
C ASN A 183 5.93 -15.03 7.86
N GLN A 184 5.08 -15.05 6.83
CA GLN A 184 5.48 -15.10 5.42
C GLN A 184 5.84 -13.70 4.88
N GLY A 185 6.81 -13.03 5.53
CA GLY A 185 7.17 -11.63 5.25
C GLY A 185 7.65 -11.34 3.82
N TYR A 186 7.96 -12.36 3.03
CA TYR A 186 8.25 -12.24 1.60
C TYR A 186 7.00 -11.92 0.75
N LEU A 187 5.79 -12.19 1.26
CA LEU A 187 4.52 -11.85 0.60
C LEU A 187 4.11 -10.39 0.80
N GLU A 188 4.60 -9.74 1.85
CA GLU A 188 4.27 -8.36 2.22
C GLU A 188 4.68 -7.34 1.15
N ALA A 189 4.16 -6.12 1.27
CA ALA A 189 4.47 -5.04 0.34
C ALA A 189 5.97 -4.71 0.28
N ALA A 190 6.40 -4.22 -0.88
CA ALA A 190 7.71 -3.61 -1.03
C ALA A 190 7.88 -2.41 -0.06
N PRO A 191 9.07 -2.19 0.51
CA PRO A 191 10.35 -2.81 0.17
C PRO A 191 10.67 -4.08 0.97
N LYS A 192 9.70 -4.72 1.66
CA LYS A 192 9.96 -5.92 2.49
C LYS A 192 9.77 -7.22 1.72
N GLY A 193 8.67 -7.35 0.99
CA GLY A 193 8.35 -8.52 0.16
C GLY A 193 8.01 -8.15 -1.28
N ILE A 194 7.39 -9.09 -1.99
CA ILE A 194 6.99 -8.94 -3.40
C ILE A 194 5.60 -8.35 -3.61
N ASN A 195 4.85 -8.07 -2.54
CA ASN A 195 3.47 -7.59 -2.59
C ASN A 195 2.47 -8.55 -3.27
N ALA A 196 2.49 -9.83 -2.87
CA ALA A 196 1.64 -10.88 -3.46
C ALA A 196 0.14 -10.56 -3.34
N SER A 197 -0.29 -9.96 -2.23
CA SER A 197 -1.69 -9.56 -2.01
C SER A 197 -2.22 -8.54 -3.01
N HIS A 198 -1.36 -7.73 -3.62
CA HIS A 198 -1.78 -6.86 -4.71
C HIS A 198 -2.03 -7.66 -6.00
N ALA A 199 -1.24 -8.68 -6.31
CA ALA A 199 -1.50 -9.55 -7.45
C ALA A 199 -2.82 -10.32 -7.29
N TRP A 200 -3.10 -10.88 -6.11
CA TRP A 200 -4.38 -11.55 -5.81
C TRP A 200 -5.61 -10.64 -5.95
N SER A 201 -5.42 -9.31 -5.93
CA SER A 201 -6.49 -8.35 -6.18
C SER A 201 -6.86 -8.18 -7.66
N ILE A 202 -6.18 -8.88 -8.56
CA ILE A 202 -6.36 -8.87 -10.03
C ILE A 202 -6.62 -10.31 -10.49
N LYS A 203 -7.57 -10.52 -11.39
CA LYS A 203 -7.98 -11.88 -11.79
C LYS A 203 -6.83 -12.65 -12.44
N GLY A 204 -6.70 -13.90 -12.04
CA GLY A 204 -5.56 -14.76 -12.42
C GLY A 204 -4.26 -14.45 -11.67
N GLY A 205 -4.20 -13.41 -10.84
CA GLY A 205 -3.03 -13.10 -10.01
C GLY A 205 -2.82 -14.07 -8.85
N ASP A 206 -3.83 -14.87 -8.52
CA ASP A 206 -3.73 -16.08 -7.71
C ASP A 206 -3.10 -17.27 -8.48
N GLY A 207 -2.73 -17.09 -9.75
CA GLY A 207 -2.16 -18.13 -10.61
C GLY A 207 -3.20 -18.99 -11.34
N LYS A 208 -4.50 -18.72 -11.20
CA LYS A 208 -5.56 -19.46 -11.89
C LYS A 208 -5.32 -19.51 -13.41
N GLY A 209 -5.46 -20.69 -14.01
CA GLY A 209 -5.22 -20.91 -15.44
C GLY A 209 -3.74 -21.05 -15.85
N THR A 210 -2.81 -21.09 -14.90
CA THR A 210 -1.39 -21.39 -15.15
C THR A 210 -1.02 -22.81 -14.73
N THR A 211 0.06 -23.35 -15.31
CA THR A 211 0.75 -24.53 -14.74
C THR A 211 2.09 -24.11 -14.18
N PHE A 212 2.34 -24.49 -12.93
CA PHE A 212 3.65 -24.42 -12.27
C PHE A 212 4.23 -25.83 -12.13
N VAL A 213 5.51 -25.99 -12.43
CA VAL A 213 6.25 -27.25 -12.28
C VAL A 213 7.52 -27.01 -11.48
N ASP A 214 7.68 -27.79 -10.40
CA ASP A 214 8.93 -27.85 -9.65
C ASP A 214 9.79 -29.05 -10.08
N MET A 215 11.11 -28.83 -10.23
CA MET A 215 12.10 -29.84 -10.60
C MET A 215 13.15 -30.02 -9.50
N GLU A 216 13.00 -31.10 -8.74
CA GLU A 216 13.76 -31.42 -7.52
C GLU A 216 13.94 -32.96 -7.45
N TYR A 217 14.42 -33.52 -6.34
CA TYR A 217 14.56 -34.97 -6.13
C TYR A 217 13.33 -35.63 -5.50
N GLY A 218 12.53 -34.90 -4.72
CA GLY A 218 11.39 -35.48 -4.02
C GLY A 218 10.52 -34.49 -3.23
N TRP A 219 9.32 -34.94 -2.86
CA TRP A 219 8.25 -34.14 -2.25
C TRP A 219 7.32 -34.97 -1.36
N LEU A 220 6.73 -34.35 -0.35
CA LEU A 220 5.61 -34.88 0.41
C LEU A 220 4.29 -34.38 -0.19
N LEU A 221 3.86 -34.99 -1.29
CA LEU A 221 2.70 -34.54 -2.08
C LEU A 221 1.34 -34.62 -1.35
N ASN A 222 1.29 -35.24 -0.18
CA ASN A 222 0.13 -35.33 0.69
C ASN A 222 0.28 -34.52 1.99
N HIS A 223 1.13 -33.48 1.98
CA HIS A 223 1.14 -32.47 3.03
C HIS A 223 -0.25 -31.81 3.14
N GLU A 224 -0.72 -31.51 4.34
CA GLU A 224 -2.09 -31.02 4.59
C GLU A 224 -2.43 -29.76 3.78
N ASP A 225 -1.46 -28.86 3.67
CA ASP A 225 -1.51 -27.58 2.94
C ASP A 225 -1.31 -27.73 1.40
N LEU A 226 -1.16 -28.96 0.88
CA LEU A 226 -0.92 -29.24 -0.54
C LEU A 226 -1.80 -30.38 -1.10
N VAL A 227 -2.56 -31.08 -0.25
CA VAL A 227 -3.18 -32.36 -0.60
C VAL A 227 -4.31 -32.21 -1.61
N ASN A 228 -5.07 -31.11 -1.59
CA ASN A 228 -6.19 -30.89 -2.49
C ASN A 228 -5.74 -30.32 -3.85
N LYS A 229 -4.49 -29.84 -3.98
CA LYS A 229 -3.86 -29.54 -5.28
C LYS A 229 -3.77 -30.76 -6.22
N ASN A 230 -3.87 -31.99 -5.69
CA ASN A 230 -3.75 -33.24 -6.46
C ASN A 230 -2.46 -33.29 -7.31
N ILE A 231 -1.33 -32.86 -6.72
CA ILE A 231 -0.06 -32.63 -7.41
C ILE A 231 0.43 -33.88 -8.16
N LYS A 232 0.69 -33.73 -9.47
CA LYS A 232 1.09 -34.86 -10.33
C LYS A 232 2.59 -34.89 -10.58
N LEU A 233 3.21 -36.03 -10.26
CA LEU A 233 4.56 -36.36 -10.74
C LEU A 233 4.50 -36.67 -12.24
N MET A 234 5.23 -35.89 -13.05
CA MET A 234 5.20 -35.98 -14.51
C MET A 234 6.06 -37.13 -15.06
N SER A 235 7.26 -37.30 -14.52
CA SER A 235 8.18 -38.41 -14.81
C SER A 235 9.30 -38.44 -13.77
N GLY A 236 10.02 -39.56 -13.68
CA GLY A 236 11.08 -39.78 -12.70
C GLY A 236 10.56 -40.32 -11.37
N GLN A 237 11.47 -40.46 -10.41
CA GLN A 237 11.21 -41.07 -9.11
C GLN A 237 11.12 -40.01 -8.00
N ASN A 238 10.05 -40.01 -7.21
CA ASN A 238 9.94 -39.17 -6.01
C ASN A 238 10.75 -39.78 -4.86
N ILE A 239 11.93 -39.23 -4.57
CA ILE A 239 12.87 -39.79 -3.58
C ILE A 239 12.55 -39.26 -2.17
N SER A 240 11.99 -40.13 -1.33
CA SER A 240 11.55 -39.79 0.03
C SER A 240 12.63 -39.17 0.93
N GLN A 241 13.90 -39.49 0.70
CA GLN A 241 15.05 -38.97 1.45
C GLN A 241 15.28 -37.47 1.21
N HIS A 242 14.83 -36.94 0.06
CA HIS A 242 15.02 -35.53 -0.32
C HIS A 242 13.75 -34.68 -0.16
N ARG A 243 12.62 -35.30 0.23
CA ARG A 243 11.30 -34.64 0.25
C ARG A 243 11.20 -33.35 1.04
N ALA A 244 12.06 -33.13 2.02
CA ALA A 244 12.05 -31.94 2.87
C ALA A 244 12.17 -30.65 2.05
N HIS A 245 13.10 -30.64 1.08
CA HIS A 245 13.44 -29.47 0.28
C HIS A 245 12.31 -29.16 -0.71
N GLY A 246 11.96 -30.09 -1.60
CA GLY A 246 10.87 -29.89 -2.57
C GLY A 246 9.52 -29.58 -1.92
N THR A 247 9.22 -30.14 -0.74
CA THR A 247 8.00 -29.75 0.00
C THR A 247 8.04 -28.28 0.43
N SER A 248 9.21 -27.78 0.86
CA SER A 248 9.39 -26.37 1.25
C SER A 248 9.34 -25.42 0.05
N VAL A 249 9.79 -25.86 -1.12
CA VAL A 249 9.70 -25.12 -2.38
C VAL A 249 8.24 -25.00 -2.84
N LEU A 250 7.49 -26.12 -2.76
CA LEU A 250 6.07 -26.14 -3.13
C LEU A 250 5.22 -25.18 -2.28
N GLY A 251 5.40 -25.12 -0.95
CA GLY A 251 4.59 -24.26 -0.08
C GLY A 251 4.68 -22.77 -0.43
N ILE A 252 5.88 -22.28 -0.77
CA ILE A 252 6.11 -20.87 -1.16
C ILE A 252 5.27 -20.46 -2.37
N VAL A 253 5.11 -21.37 -3.34
CA VAL A 253 4.34 -21.08 -4.57
C VAL A 253 2.88 -21.49 -4.42
N SER A 254 2.61 -22.60 -3.75
CA SER A 254 1.44 -23.43 -3.97
C SER A 254 0.73 -23.93 -2.71
N SER A 255 1.09 -23.46 -1.50
CA SER A 255 0.22 -23.66 -0.33
C SER A 255 -1.21 -23.20 -0.65
N GLU A 256 -2.18 -23.85 -0.04
CA GLU A 256 -3.61 -23.62 -0.29
C GLU A 256 -4.10 -22.34 0.42
N ASP A 257 -5.26 -21.84 0.00
CA ASP A 257 -6.03 -20.82 0.73
C ASP A 257 -7.15 -21.61 1.41
N ASN A 258 -6.91 -22.08 2.64
CA ASN A 258 -7.71 -23.15 3.24
C ASN A 258 -7.80 -23.12 4.78
N GLN A 259 -7.45 -21.99 5.41
CA GLN A 259 -7.51 -21.76 6.86
C GLN A 259 -6.53 -22.60 7.68
N ILE A 260 -5.51 -23.20 7.05
CA ILE A 260 -4.46 -23.96 7.72
C ILE A 260 -3.08 -23.58 7.19
N GLY A 261 -2.04 -23.74 8.02
CA GLY A 261 -0.67 -23.60 7.52
C GLY A 261 -0.35 -22.21 6.97
N ASN A 262 0.24 -22.21 5.77
CA ASN A 262 0.72 -21.04 5.02
C ASN A 262 -0.19 -20.78 3.82
N ILE A 263 0.04 -19.68 3.11
CA ILE A 263 -0.55 -19.44 1.79
C ILE A 263 0.50 -19.30 0.70
N GLY A 264 0.26 -19.91 -0.47
CA GLY A 264 1.17 -19.84 -1.61
C GLY A 264 1.11 -18.47 -2.32
N ILE A 265 2.15 -18.09 -3.06
CA ILE A 265 2.10 -16.90 -3.93
C ILE A 265 1.07 -17.06 -5.06
N ALA A 266 0.88 -18.28 -5.56
CA ALA A 266 -0.02 -18.61 -6.66
C ALA A 266 -0.94 -19.79 -6.26
N PRO A 267 -1.83 -19.61 -5.27
CA PRO A 267 -2.61 -20.69 -4.66
C PRO A 267 -3.64 -21.31 -5.63
N SER A 268 -4.00 -20.66 -6.74
CA SER A 268 -4.91 -21.21 -7.76
C SER A 268 -4.19 -21.86 -8.96
N ALA A 269 -2.86 -21.95 -8.94
CA ALA A 269 -2.08 -22.58 -10.02
C ALA A 269 -2.28 -24.11 -10.09
N ASN A 270 -2.23 -24.67 -11.30
CA ASN A 270 -2.18 -26.13 -11.49
C ASN A 270 -0.75 -26.63 -11.28
N VAL A 271 -0.53 -27.39 -10.21
CA VAL A 271 0.81 -27.79 -9.76
C VAL A 271 1.20 -29.18 -10.27
N LYS A 272 2.42 -29.30 -10.77
CA LYS A 272 3.07 -30.58 -11.10
C LYS A 272 4.48 -30.61 -10.55
N VAL A 273 5.08 -31.80 -10.51
CA VAL A 273 6.48 -32.00 -10.12
C VAL A 273 7.19 -32.93 -11.11
N ILE A 274 8.50 -32.81 -11.25
CA ILE A 274 9.29 -33.68 -12.13
C ILE A 274 10.67 -33.99 -11.55
N SER A 275 11.03 -35.26 -11.45
CA SER A 275 12.26 -35.66 -10.76
C SER A 275 13.49 -35.65 -11.66
N GLN A 276 14.59 -35.13 -11.12
CA GLN A 276 15.93 -35.26 -11.71
C GLN A 276 16.47 -36.69 -11.62
N ILE A 277 15.96 -37.52 -10.70
CA ILE A 277 16.17 -38.97 -10.73
C ILE A 277 15.15 -39.56 -11.69
N ARG A 278 15.62 -40.03 -12.84
CA ARG A 278 14.78 -40.51 -13.93
C ARG A 278 14.23 -41.91 -13.62
N ASP A 279 13.29 -42.41 -14.42
CA ASP A 279 12.58 -43.67 -14.12
C ASP A 279 13.51 -44.89 -13.95
N ASN A 280 14.65 -44.87 -14.63
CA ASN A 280 15.73 -45.87 -14.54
C ASN A 280 16.65 -45.71 -13.31
N GLY A 281 16.37 -44.77 -12.39
CA GLY A 281 17.16 -44.47 -11.19
C GLY A 281 18.42 -43.62 -11.44
N ILE A 282 18.66 -43.15 -12.67
CA ILE A 282 19.84 -42.33 -13.01
C ILE A 282 19.52 -40.85 -12.83
N TYR A 283 20.44 -40.09 -12.24
CA TYR A 283 20.37 -38.62 -12.19
C TYR A 283 20.62 -38.02 -13.58
N ASN A 284 19.69 -37.23 -14.11
CA ASN A 284 19.86 -36.49 -15.36
C ASN A 284 18.95 -35.25 -15.41
N THR A 285 19.52 -34.08 -15.10
CA THR A 285 18.82 -32.79 -15.13
C THR A 285 18.37 -32.39 -16.54
N ALA A 286 19.19 -32.60 -17.58
CA ALA A 286 18.85 -32.20 -18.95
C ALA A 286 17.64 -32.99 -19.50
N ASP A 287 17.57 -34.30 -19.24
CA ASP A 287 16.42 -35.13 -19.61
C ASP A 287 15.16 -34.78 -18.80
N ALA A 288 15.31 -34.41 -17.52
CA ALA A 288 14.18 -33.91 -16.72
C ALA A 288 13.61 -32.60 -17.32
N ILE A 289 14.47 -31.64 -17.67
CA ILE A 289 14.07 -30.39 -18.33
C ILE A 289 13.37 -30.69 -19.67
N LEU A 290 13.95 -31.53 -20.54
CA LEU A 290 13.33 -31.88 -21.82
C LEU A 290 11.99 -32.60 -21.66
N SER A 291 11.85 -33.49 -20.67
CA SER A 291 10.58 -34.16 -20.36
C SER A 291 9.51 -33.18 -19.83
N ALA A 292 9.88 -32.21 -18.99
CA ALA A 292 8.99 -31.12 -18.61
C ALA A 292 8.57 -30.29 -19.84
N VAL A 293 9.56 -29.83 -20.61
CA VAL A 293 9.40 -28.99 -21.80
C VAL A 293 8.51 -29.66 -22.85
N HIS A 294 8.60 -30.97 -23.05
CA HIS A 294 7.71 -31.71 -23.93
C HIS A 294 6.22 -31.54 -23.54
N ASN A 295 5.92 -31.62 -22.24
CA ASN A 295 4.57 -31.67 -21.69
C ASN A 295 3.99 -30.31 -21.26
N LEU A 296 4.77 -29.23 -21.30
CA LEU A 296 4.35 -27.87 -20.96
C LEU A 296 4.02 -27.03 -22.20
N GLN A 297 3.24 -25.96 -22.00
CA GLN A 297 2.84 -25.01 -23.04
C GLN A 297 3.53 -23.65 -22.86
N ALA A 298 3.44 -22.79 -23.87
CA ALA A 298 3.96 -21.43 -23.78
C ALA A 298 3.31 -20.69 -22.60
N GLY A 299 4.13 -20.05 -21.78
CA GLY A 299 3.73 -19.33 -20.58
C GLY A 299 3.46 -20.18 -19.34
N ASP A 300 3.64 -21.50 -19.40
CA ASP A 300 3.76 -22.31 -18.17
C ASP A 300 5.14 -22.09 -17.54
N ILE A 301 5.25 -22.38 -16.24
CA ILE A 301 6.42 -22.08 -15.41
C ILE A 301 7.12 -23.38 -15.01
N LEU A 302 8.43 -23.46 -15.23
CA LEU A 302 9.30 -24.54 -14.78
C LEU A 302 10.40 -23.96 -13.89
N LEU A 303 10.40 -24.36 -12.62
CA LEU A 303 11.44 -24.00 -11.65
C LEU A 303 12.51 -25.09 -11.59
N LEU A 304 13.77 -24.68 -11.64
CA LEU A 304 14.94 -25.56 -11.55
C LEU A 304 15.59 -25.43 -10.17
N GLU A 305 15.17 -26.28 -9.23
CA GLU A 305 15.82 -26.44 -7.93
C GLU A 305 17.03 -27.36 -8.06
N ALA A 306 18.10 -26.80 -8.62
CA ALA A 306 19.31 -27.53 -8.89
C ALA A 306 20.54 -26.63 -8.82
N GLN A 307 21.68 -27.22 -8.47
CA GLN A 307 22.98 -26.57 -8.53
C GLN A 307 24.05 -27.57 -8.99
N ALA A 308 25.04 -27.10 -9.73
CA ALA A 308 26.06 -27.93 -10.35
C ALA A 308 27.43 -27.76 -9.70
N SER A 309 28.17 -28.87 -9.60
CA SER A 309 29.63 -28.84 -9.50
C SER A 309 30.25 -28.68 -10.90
N TYR A 310 31.41 -28.03 -10.99
CA TYR A 310 32.16 -27.86 -12.23
C TYR A 310 33.66 -28.02 -12.00
N ASP A 311 34.37 -28.61 -12.96
CA ASP A 311 35.81 -28.87 -12.86
C ASP A 311 36.58 -27.55 -12.65
N GLY A 312 37.48 -27.54 -11.67
CA GLY A 312 38.26 -26.34 -11.32
C GLY A 312 37.57 -25.35 -10.36
N TYR A 313 36.28 -25.55 -10.02
CA TYR A 313 35.55 -24.72 -9.05
C TYR A 313 35.41 -25.39 -7.66
N GLY A 314 35.64 -26.70 -7.56
CA GLY A 314 35.58 -27.44 -6.30
C GLY A 314 34.18 -27.42 -5.69
N ASP A 315 34.10 -27.19 -4.37
CA ASP A 315 32.83 -27.15 -3.62
C ASP A 315 32.01 -25.87 -3.85
N LYS A 316 32.45 -24.97 -4.76
CA LYS A 316 31.75 -23.72 -5.07
C LYS A 316 30.69 -23.92 -6.14
N TYR A 317 29.49 -24.34 -5.72
CA TYR A 317 28.36 -24.61 -6.60
C TYR A 317 28.01 -23.46 -7.56
N LEU A 318 27.67 -23.84 -8.79
CA LEU A 318 27.30 -22.96 -9.90
C LEU A 318 25.87 -23.23 -10.36
N PRO A 319 25.22 -22.30 -11.09
CA PRO A 319 23.95 -22.59 -11.77
C PRO A 319 24.11 -23.80 -12.70
N VAL A 320 23.02 -24.52 -12.98
CA VAL A 320 23.10 -25.75 -13.78
C VAL A 320 23.36 -25.49 -15.26
N GLU A 321 23.02 -24.30 -15.78
CA GLU A 321 23.32 -23.87 -17.15
C GLU A 321 24.83 -23.77 -17.49
N VAL A 322 25.75 -24.02 -16.54
CA VAL A 322 27.20 -24.17 -16.85
C VAL A 322 27.52 -25.45 -17.63
N HIS A 323 26.65 -26.46 -17.57
CA HIS A 323 26.80 -27.70 -18.34
C HIS A 323 26.08 -27.56 -19.70
N PRO A 324 26.75 -27.82 -20.84
CA PRO A 324 26.19 -27.50 -22.16
C PRO A 324 24.88 -28.20 -22.51
N ASP A 325 24.69 -29.44 -22.07
CA ASP A 325 23.47 -30.22 -22.26
C ASP A 325 22.28 -29.64 -21.49
N ILE A 326 22.52 -29.16 -20.27
CA ILE A 326 21.51 -28.45 -19.47
C ILE A 326 21.20 -27.08 -20.08
N PHE A 327 22.24 -26.33 -20.50
CA PHE A 327 22.08 -25.05 -21.20
C PHE A 327 21.19 -25.19 -22.44
N ASP A 328 21.45 -26.18 -23.29
CA ASP A 328 20.69 -26.42 -24.52
C ASP A 328 19.26 -26.88 -24.22
N ALA A 329 19.04 -27.69 -23.16
CA ALA A 329 17.70 -28.08 -22.72
C ALA A 329 16.87 -26.88 -22.22
N ILE A 330 17.48 -25.95 -21.47
CA ILE A 330 16.87 -24.69 -21.05
C ILE A 330 16.53 -23.83 -22.27
N ARG A 331 17.47 -23.70 -23.23
CA ARG A 331 17.29 -22.93 -24.47
C ARG A 331 16.10 -23.42 -25.27
N VAL A 332 15.97 -24.73 -25.46
CA VAL A 332 14.83 -25.35 -26.15
C VAL A 332 13.50 -25.07 -25.44
N GLY A 333 13.48 -25.11 -24.10
CA GLY A 333 12.29 -24.76 -23.32
C GLY A 333 11.87 -23.30 -23.44
N ALA A 334 12.84 -22.39 -23.34
CA ALA A 334 12.62 -20.96 -23.52
C ALA A 334 12.21 -20.60 -24.97
N ASP A 335 12.73 -21.31 -25.97
CA ASP A 335 12.32 -21.15 -27.38
C ASP A 335 10.90 -21.68 -27.64
N LYS A 336 10.44 -22.69 -26.88
CA LYS A 336 9.03 -23.12 -26.83
C LYS A 336 8.12 -22.11 -26.10
N GLY A 337 8.70 -21.09 -25.47
CA GLY A 337 7.98 -20.06 -24.72
C GLY A 337 7.67 -20.43 -23.27
N ILE A 338 8.31 -21.47 -22.70
CA ILE A 338 8.17 -21.84 -21.28
C ILE A 338 9.01 -20.90 -20.43
N ILE A 339 8.44 -20.41 -19.33
CA ILE A 339 9.15 -19.58 -18.35
C ILE A 339 10.01 -20.49 -17.49
N ILE A 340 11.32 -20.46 -17.70
CA ILE A 340 12.26 -21.22 -16.87
C ILE A 340 12.86 -20.29 -15.81
N ILE A 341 12.71 -20.67 -14.55
CA ILE A 341 13.32 -20.00 -13.39
C ILE A 341 14.47 -20.88 -12.88
N GLU A 342 15.67 -20.33 -12.74
CA GLU A 342 16.85 -21.08 -12.31
C GLU A 342 17.44 -20.50 -11.02
N ALA A 343 17.68 -21.36 -10.02
CA ALA A 343 18.40 -20.97 -8.81
C ALA A 343 19.86 -20.60 -9.15
N GLY A 344 20.33 -19.42 -8.72
CA GLY A 344 21.69 -18.95 -8.98
C GLY A 344 22.82 -19.75 -8.30
N ALA A 345 22.48 -20.75 -7.49
CA ALA A 345 23.35 -21.60 -6.68
C ALA A 345 24.16 -20.90 -5.57
N ASN A 346 24.65 -21.74 -4.64
CA ASN A 346 25.15 -21.33 -3.32
C ASN A 346 26.68 -21.40 -3.18
N GLY A 347 27.44 -21.03 -4.23
CA GLY A 347 28.91 -21.16 -4.27
C GLY A 347 29.73 -19.90 -3.95
N SER A 348 29.09 -18.75 -3.68
CA SER A 348 29.75 -17.44 -3.51
C SER A 348 30.67 -17.04 -4.69
N ASN A 349 30.33 -17.49 -5.90
CA ASN A 349 31.05 -17.21 -7.13
C ASN A 349 30.61 -15.87 -7.75
N ASP A 350 31.59 -15.12 -8.27
CA ASP A 350 31.35 -14.07 -9.25
C ASP A 350 31.22 -14.72 -10.63
N LEU A 351 30.00 -14.82 -11.14
CA LEU A 351 29.68 -15.45 -12.42
C LEU A 351 30.26 -14.66 -13.61
N ASP A 352 30.59 -13.37 -13.43
CA ASP A 352 31.32 -12.60 -14.45
C ASP A 352 32.77 -13.07 -14.63
N ASN A 353 33.26 -13.89 -13.69
CA ASN A 353 34.56 -14.54 -13.70
C ASN A 353 34.48 -16.07 -13.88
N PHE A 354 33.30 -16.64 -14.09
CA PHE A 354 33.17 -18.03 -14.54
C PHE A 354 33.86 -18.23 -15.90
N LYS A 355 34.47 -19.39 -16.08
CA LYS A 355 35.06 -19.85 -17.34
C LYS A 355 34.70 -21.32 -17.58
N ASP A 356 34.25 -21.62 -18.79
CA ASP A 356 34.08 -23.00 -19.24
C ASP A 356 35.43 -23.72 -19.40
N ARG A 357 35.40 -25.02 -19.72
CA ARG A 357 36.61 -25.83 -20.03
C ARG A 357 37.46 -25.27 -21.18
N ASN A 358 36.93 -24.38 -22.02
CA ASN A 358 37.65 -23.70 -23.12
C ASN A 358 38.19 -22.31 -22.70
N GLY A 359 38.01 -21.90 -21.44
CA GLY A 359 38.41 -20.61 -20.91
C GLY A 359 37.43 -19.46 -21.17
N LYS A 360 36.25 -19.74 -21.75
CA LYS A 360 35.26 -18.75 -22.21
C LYS A 360 34.36 -18.27 -21.08
N LYS A 361 34.11 -16.95 -21.04
CA LYS A 361 33.25 -16.31 -20.03
C LYS A 361 31.76 -16.35 -20.42
N ILE A 362 31.18 -17.54 -20.54
CA ILE A 362 29.82 -17.73 -21.08
C ILE A 362 28.68 -17.13 -20.25
N LEU A 363 28.89 -16.89 -18.95
CA LEU A 363 27.88 -16.28 -18.06
C LEU A 363 27.97 -14.75 -17.96
N ASN A 364 29.09 -14.14 -18.41
CA ASN A 364 29.30 -12.70 -18.27
C ASN A 364 28.62 -11.94 -19.41
N ARG A 365 27.53 -11.20 -19.16
CA ARG A 365 26.78 -10.46 -20.19
C ARG A 365 27.61 -9.41 -20.95
N ASN A 366 28.74 -8.98 -20.37
CA ASN A 366 29.65 -8.01 -20.98
C ASN A 366 30.80 -8.69 -21.78
N SER A 367 30.79 -10.02 -21.88
CA SER A 367 31.78 -10.80 -22.63
C SER A 367 31.27 -11.11 -24.05
N PRO A 368 32.13 -11.11 -25.10
CA PRO A 368 31.78 -11.63 -26.41
C PRO A 368 31.54 -13.16 -26.41
N ASP A 369 31.92 -13.87 -25.34
CA ASP A 369 31.62 -15.29 -25.15
C ASP A 369 30.20 -15.57 -24.60
N PHE A 370 29.46 -14.53 -24.21
CA PHE A 370 28.18 -14.68 -23.50
C PHE A 370 27.19 -15.55 -24.26
N LYS A 371 26.47 -16.41 -23.53
CA LYS A 371 25.35 -17.18 -24.05
C LYS A 371 24.13 -17.00 -23.17
N ASP A 372 22.98 -16.72 -23.78
CA ASP A 372 21.69 -16.60 -23.08
C ASP A 372 20.86 -17.87 -23.23
N SER A 373 20.74 -18.63 -22.14
CA SER A 373 19.88 -19.83 -22.08
C SER A 373 18.39 -19.49 -22.16
N GLY A 374 17.99 -18.27 -21.82
CA GLY A 374 16.58 -17.87 -21.68
C GLY A 374 16.00 -18.05 -20.26
N ALA A 375 16.70 -18.70 -19.34
CA ALA A 375 16.24 -18.80 -17.94
C ALA A 375 16.37 -17.49 -17.16
N ILE A 376 15.39 -17.19 -16.32
CA ILE A 376 15.42 -16.10 -15.34
C ILE A 376 16.21 -16.60 -14.12
N MET A 377 17.42 -16.08 -13.91
CA MET A 377 18.32 -16.59 -12.87
C MET A 377 18.22 -15.78 -11.57
N VAL A 378 18.06 -16.48 -10.46
CA VAL A 378 17.65 -15.90 -9.17
C VAL A 378 18.77 -15.93 -8.12
N GLY A 379 19.16 -14.76 -7.60
CA GLY A 379 20.06 -14.62 -6.46
C GLY A 379 19.35 -14.65 -5.11
N ALA A 380 20.12 -14.75 -4.03
CA ALA A 380 19.61 -14.80 -2.65
C ALA A 380 19.95 -13.52 -1.86
N GLY A 381 18.92 -12.79 -1.44
CA GLY A 381 19.02 -11.61 -0.57
C GLY A 381 18.57 -11.89 0.87
N SER A 382 19.02 -11.08 1.83
CA SER A 382 18.59 -11.18 3.23
C SER A 382 17.10 -10.85 3.39
N SER A 383 16.44 -11.40 4.39
CA SER A 383 15.05 -11.07 4.74
C SER A 383 14.89 -9.65 5.32
N THR A 384 15.91 -9.18 6.03
CA THR A 384 15.92 -7.83 6.63
C THR A 384 16.11 -6.74 5.57
N VAL A 385 15.33 -5.67 5.66
CA VAL A 385 15.46 -4.43 4.85
C VAL A 385 16.49 -3.49 5.50
N PRO A 386 17.42 -2.86 4.74
CA PRO A 386 17.64 -3.03 3.31
C PRO A 386 18.26 -4.40 2.99
N HIS A 387 17.68 -5.08 1.99
CA HIS A 387 18.11 -6.43 1.60
C HIS A 387 19.53 -6.42 1.04
N LYS A 388 20.46 -7.20 1.60
CA LYS A 388 21.83 -7.36 1.06
C LYS A 388 21.99 -8.75 0.45
N ARG A 389 22.97 -8.96 -0.44
CA ARG A 389 23.29 -10.31 -0.92
C ARG A 389 23.72 -11.19 0.26
N LEU A 390 23.18 -12.40 0.35
CA LEU A 390 23.63 -13.39 1.32
C LEU A 390 24.98 -13.98 0.89
N TRP A 391 25.85 -14.20 1.87
CA TRP A 391 27.27 -14.49 1.63
C TRP A 391 27.52 -15.69 0.71
N PHE A 392 26.64 -16.71 0.74
CA PHE A 392 26.70 -17.91 -0.09
C PHE A 392 26.19 -17.70 -1.52
N SER A 393 25.37 -16.67 -1.79
CA SER A 393 24.77 -16.43 -3.11
C SER A 393 25.87 -16.16 -4.13
N ASN A 394 25.81 -16.85 -5.27
CA ASN A 394 26.50 -16.38 -6.47
C ASN A 394 25.97 -15.00 -6.90
N TYR A 395 26.77 -14.26 -7.67
CA TYR A 395 26.52 -12.87 -8.06
C TYR A 395 27.24 -12.54 -9.37
N GLY A 396 26.88 -11.42 -9.99
CA GLY A 396 27.44 -10.97 -11.28
C GLY A 396 26.34 -10.63 -12.29
N SER A 397 26.73 -10.19 -13.49
CA SER A 397 25.79 -9.72 -14.50
C SER A 397 24.81 -10.78 -15.01
N ARG A 398 25.03 -12.08 -14.77
CA ARG A 398 24.10 -13.14 -15.16
C ARG A 398 22.77 -13.07 -14.39
N LEU A 399 22.79 -12.70 -13.11
CA LEU A 399 21.60 -12.71 -12.25
C LEU A 399 20.58 -11.68 -12.75
N ASP A 400 19.32 -12.10 -12.88
CA ASP A 400 18.21 -11.26 -13.34
C ASP A 400 17.52 -10.56 -12.15
N VAL A 401 17.27 -11.31 -11.08
CA VAL A 401 16.47 -10.91 -9.91
C VAL A 401 16.96 -11.61 -8.64
N TYR A 402 16.49 -11.19 -7.47
CA TYR A 402 16.69 -11.92 -6.21
C TYR A 402 15.39 -12.11 -5.42
N GLY A 403 15.34 -13.18 -4.63
CA GLY A 403 14.30 -13.44 -3.62
C GLY A 403 14.88 -13.48 -2.20
N TRP A 404 14.03 -13.72 -1.19
CA TRP A 404 14.49 -13.97 0.18
C TRP A 404 15.23 -15.32 0.25
N GLY A 405 16.51 -15.28 0.59
CA GLY A 405 17.36 -16.45 0.73
C GLY A 405 17.55 -16.94 2.18
N GLU A 406 16.79 -16.40 3.12
CA GLU A 406 16.82 -16.76 4.55
C GLU A 406 15.46 -16.47 5.18
N ASN A 407 15.17 -17.11 6.31
CA ASN A 407 13.97 -16.86 7.14
C ASN A 407 12.64 -16.96 6.36
N VAL A 408 12.57 -17.88 5.39
CA VAL A 408 11.36 -18.10 4.59
C VAL A 408 10.45 -19.08 5.34
N ASP A 409 9.23 -18.64 5.63
CA ASP A 409 8.18 -19.47 6.20
C ASP A 409 7.42 -20.26 5.11
N THR A 410 7.38 -21.57 5.27
CA THR A 410 6.84 -22.52 4.27
C THR A 410 6.54 -23.89 4.90
N THR A 411 5.86 -24.75 4.15
CA THR A 411 5.67 -26.18 4.44
C THR A 411 7.01 -26.90 4.57
N SER A 412 7.02 -28.11 5.13
CA SER A 412 8.22 -28.90 5.37
C SER A 412 7.88 -30.38 5.42
N ALA A 413 8.90 -31.23 5.41
CA ALA A 413 8.73 -32.66 5.60
C ALA A 413 9.97 -33.26 6.27
N ASN A 414 9.78 -34.23 7.15
CA ASN A 414 10.88 -35.00 7.70
C ASN A 414 11.20 -36.16 6.74
N PRO A 415 12.43 -36.31 6.21
CA PRO A 415 12.83 -37.43 5.36
C PRO A 415 12.45 -38.81 5.94
N SER A 416 12.50 -38.98 7.26
CA SER A 416 12.35 -40.27 7.94
C SER A 416 10.96 -40.58 8.54
N GLN A 417 9.99 -39.65 8.60
CA GLN A 417 8.80 -39.82 9.47
C GLN A 417 7.40 -39.75 8.83
N ASN A 418 7.24 -39.37 7.57
CA ASN A 418 5.94 -39.27 6.85
C ASN A 418 4.90 -38.27 7.42
N THR A 419 5.18 -37.56 8.52
CA THR A 419 4.33 -36.51 9.10
C THR A 419 3.91 -35.46 8.07
N THR A 420 2.60 -35.22 7.93
CA THR A 420 1.99 -34.42 6.84
C THR A 420 1.68 -32.97 7.20
N ASN A 421 2.05 -32.51 8.40
CA ASN A 421 1.70 -31.19 8.95
C ASN A 421 2.92 -30.47 9.55
N LEU A 422 4.04 -30.49 8.82
CA LEU A 422 5.29 -29.88 9.26
C LEU A 422 5.53 -28.57 8.53
N TYR A 423 5.93 -27.54 9.27
CA TYR A 423 6.26 -26.24 8.72
C TYR A 423 7.63 -25.81 9.21
N THR A 424 8.24 -24.84 8.53
CA THR A 424 9.50 -24.23 8.93
C THR A 424 9.46 -22.73 8.69
N SER A 425 10.16 -21.97 9.54
CA SER A 425 10.38 -20.52 9.39
C SER A 425 11.84 -20.21 9.00
N THR A 426 12.64 -21.22 8.67
CA THR A 426 14.09 -21.11 8.46
C THR A 426 14.56 -21.65 7.12
N PHE A 427 13.66 -21.90 6.16
CA PHE A 427 14.07 -22.31 4.81
C PHE A 427 14.90 -21.18 4.18
N SER A 428 16.01 -21.57 3.55
CA SER A 428 17.12 -20.68 3.21
C SER A 428 17.91 -21.22 2.02
N GLY A 429 18.68 -20.35 1.37
CA GLY A 429 19.46 -20.65 0.16
C GLY A 429 18.90 -19.91 -1.06
N THR A 430 19.57 -20.06 -2.22
CA THR A 430 18.95 -19.68 -3.50
C THR A 430 17.62 -20.41 -3.72
N SER A 431 17.50 -21.64 -3.23
CA SER A 431 16.26 -22.45 -3.23
C SER A 431 15.08 -21.91 -2.45
N SER A 432 15.25 -20.94 -1.52
CA SER A 432 14.11 -20.23 -0.94
C SER A 432 13.76 -18.96 -1.73
N ALA A 433 14.72 -18.44 -2.50
CA ALA A 433 14.59 -17.23 -3.31
C ALA A 433 13.97 -17.49 -4.69
N SER A 434 14.37 -18.57 -5.37
CA SER A 434 13.86 -18.98 -6.68
C SER A 434 12.36 -19.30 -6.72
N PRO A 435 11.74 -20.02 -5.75
CA PRO A 435 10.29 -20.18 -5.73
C PRO A 435 9.52 -18.88 -5.49
N ILE A 436 10.07 -17.89 -4.78
CA ILE A 436 9.43 -16.57 -4.64
C ILE A 436 9.28 -15.90 -6.01
N ILE A 437 10.33 -15.99 -6.84
CA ILE A 437 10.30 -15.50 -8.23
C ILE A 437 9.40 -16.36 -9.12
N ALA A 438 9.38 -17.69 -8.94
CA ALA A 438 8.48 -18.58 -9.68
C ALA A 438 7.00 -18.28 -9.37
N GLY A 439 6.66 -17.99 -8.11
CA GLY A 439 5.33 -17.52 -7.71
C GLY A 439 4.96 -16.18 -8.35
N ALA A 440 5.87 -15.20 -8.30
CA ALA A 440 5.67 -13.90 -8.95
C ALA A 440 5.46 -14.05 -10.48
N ALA A 441 6.26 -14.88 -11.14
CA ALA A 441 6.11 -15.21 -12.56
C ALA A 441 4.77 -15.91 -12.85
N THR A 442 4.35 -16.85 -12.00
CA THR A 442 3.07 -17.57 -12.11
C THR A 442 1.89 -16.61 -12.00
N SER A 443 1.91 -15.70 -11.03
CA SER A 443 0.89 -14.66 -10.83
C SER A 443 0.77 -13.74 -12.05
N ILE A 444 1.89 -13.21 -12.56
CA ILE A 444 1.90 -12.33 -13.74
C ILE A 444 1.40 -13.08 -15.00
N GLN A 445 1.73 -14.36 -15.16
CA GLN A 445 1.26 -15.15 -16.30
C GLN A 445 -0.23 -15.50 -16.23
N GLY A 446 -0.80 -15.66 -15.03
CA GLY A 446 -2.24 -15.83 -14.86
C GLY A 446 -3.00 -14.55 -15.26
N ILE A 447 -2.56 -13.40 -14.74
CA ILE A 447 -3.08 -12.07 -15.13
C ILE A 447 -2.93 -11.85 -16.65
N ALA A 448 -1.79 -12.22 -17.24
CA ALA A 448 -1.58 -12.10 -18.68
C ALA A 448 -2.53 -13.00 -19.49
N LYS A 449 -2.74 -14.25 -19.08
CA LYS A 449 -3.69 -15.16 -19.73
C LYS A 449 -5.13 -14.64 -19.63
N GLU A 450 -5.55 -14.14 -18.47
CA GLU A 450 -6.90 -13.61 -18.24
C GLU A 450 -7.16 -12.30 -19.01
N HIS A 451 -6.30 -11.29 -18.85
CA HIS A 451 -6.56 -9.93 -19.34
C HIS A 451 -6.00 -9.63 -20.74
N ARG A 452 -4.98 -10.36 -21.20
CA ARG A 452 -4.41 -10.20 -22.56
C ARG A 452 -4.82 -11.32 -23.51
N GLY A 453 -5.38 -12.42 -23.01
CA GLY A 453 -5.65 -13.64 -23.79
C GLY A 453 -4.39 -14.40 -24.21
N SER A 454 -3.20 -13.97 -23.77
CA SER A 454 -1.91 -14.57 -24.14
C SER A 454 -0.86 -14.31 -23.05
N PRO A 455 -0.07 -15.31 -22.65
CA PRO A 455 1.03 -15.13 -21.71
C PRO A 455 2.16 -14.26 -22.30
N TYR A 456 3.00 -13.70 -21.43
CA TYR A 456 4.28 -13.11 -21.83
C TYR A 456 5.26 -14.20 -22.27
N THR A 457 6.13 -13.88 -23.22
CA THR A 457 7.29 -14.71 -23.58
C THR A 457 8.36 -14.68 -22.47
N PRO A 458 9.30 -15.64 -22.43
CA PRO A 458 10.38 -15.66 -21.44
C PRO A 458 11.22 -14.37 -21.42
N ALA A 459 11.50 -13.79 -22.59
CA ALA A 459 12.26 -12.55 -22.70
C ALA A 459 11.48 -11.33 -22.16
N GLU A 460 10.18 -11.23 -22.45
CA GLU A 460 9.32 -10.18 -21.90
C GLU A 460 9.20 -10.29 -20.38
N LEU A 461 8.89 -11.49 -19.86
CA LEU A 461 8.70 -11.68 -18.43
C LEU A 461 9.99 -11.48 -17.62
N ARG A 462 11.14 -11.90 -18.17
CA ARG A 462 12.46 -11.57 -17.60
C ARG A 462 12.66 -10.06 -17.51
N ASN A 463 12.38 -9.31 -18.58
CA ASN A 463 12.52 -7.84 -18.59
C ASN A 463 11.56 -7.16 -17.62
N ILE A 464 10.35 -7.71 -17.45
CA ILE A 464 9.35 -7.22 -16.47
C ILE A 464 9.87 -7.41 -15.03
N LEU A 465 10.29 -8.63 -14.68
CA LEU A 465 10.71 -8.98 -13.32
C LEU A 465 12.04 -8.31 -12.92
N SER A 466 12.98 -8.17 -13.85
CA SER A 466 14.32 -7.58 -13.60
C SER A 466 14.37 -6.05 -13.68
N ASN A 467 13.26 -5.37 -13.96
CA ASN A 467 13.24 -3.91 -14.14
C ASN A 467 13.55 -3.16 -12.83
N PRO A 468 14.67 -2.42 -12.72
CA PRO A 468 15.08 -1.75 -11.49
C PRO A 468 14.28 -0.49 -11.14
N ASN A 469 13.27 -0.14 -11.93
CA ASN A 469 12.31 0.92 -11.62
C ASN A 469 11.03 0.39 -10.96
N THR A 470 10.75 -0.91 -11.07
CA THR A 470 9.56 -1.58 -10.53
C THR A 470 9.92 -2.75 -9.59
N GLY A 471 11.16 -2.76 -9.08
CA GLY A 471 11.67 -3.75 -8.14
C GLY A 471 12.49 -3.09 -7.04
N THR A 472 12.45 -3.71 -5.85
CA THR A 472 13.25 -3.30 -4.70
C THR A 472 14.72 -3.60 -4.97
N LYS A 473 15.56 -2.57 -4.82
CA LYS A 473 17.02 -2.67 -4.97
C LYS A 473 17.63 -3.24 -3.69
N SER A 474 18.71 -3.99 -3.84
CA SER A 474 19.52 -4.40 -2.71
C SER A 474 20.23 -3.21 -2.05
N GLN A 475 20.85 -3.44 -0.89
CA GLN A 475 21.50 -2.44 -0.05
C GLN A 475 22.65 -1.75 -0.80
N ASP A 476 23.43 -2.51 -1.57
CA ASP A 476 24.51 -1.98 -2.41
C ASP A 476 24.52 -2.71 -3.77
N PRO A 477 23.67 -2.31 -4.74
CA PRO A 477 23.50 -3.04 -5.99
C PRO A 477 24.78 -3.17 -6.82
N TRP A 478 25.73 -2.25 -6.64
CA TRP A 478 27.04 -2.27 -7.33
C TRP A 478 27.94 -3.41 -6.85
N ASN A 479 27.88 -3.74 -5.55
CA ASN A 479 28.66 -4.81 -4.95
C ASN A 479 27.88 -6.13 -4.82
N ASP A 480 26.57 -6.06 -4.54
CA ASP A 480 25.69 -7.20 -4.41
C ASP A 480 25.52 -7.95 -5.75
N ARG A 481 25.28 -7.24 -6.87
CA ARG A 481 25.13 -7.82 -8.23
C ARG A 481 24.22 -9.06 -8.29
N ILE A 482 23.01 -8.96 -7.73
CA ILE A 482 21.96 -10.00 -7.75
C ILE A 482 20.62 -9.53 -8.38
N GLY A 483 20.61 -8.43 -9.13
CA GLY A 483 19.39 -7.87 -9.71
C GLY A 483 18.52 -7.13 -8.69
N VAL A 484 17.20 -7.25 -8.81
CA VAL A 484 16.19 -6.65 -7.91
C VAL A 484 15.18 -7.68 -7.40
N LEU A 485 14.53 -7.40 -6.27
CA LEU A 485 13.36 -8.13 -5.79
C LEU A 485 12.11 -7.53 -6.46
N PRO A 486 11.35 -8.29 -7.29
CA PRO A 486 10.15 -7.76 -7.96
C PRO A 486 9.13 -7.21 -6.96
N ASP A 487 8.57 -6.02 -7.23
CA ASP A 487 7.37 -5.53 -6.54
C ASP A 487 6.18 -5.70 -7.48
N LEU A 488 5.32 -6.69 -7.19
CA LEU A 488 4.17 -7.01 -8.02
C LEU A 488 3.22 -5.82 -8.17
N LYS A 489 3.13 -4.93 -7.18
CA LYS A 489 2.32 -3.71 -7.34
C LYS A 489 2.94 -2.76 -8.35
N SER A 490 4.18 -2.33 -8.14
CA SER A 490 4.85 -1.42 -9.10
C SER A 490 4.94 -2.01 -10.50
N ILE A 491 5.08 -3.34 -10.63
CA ILE A 491 5.05 -4.04 -11.91
C ILE A 491 3.67 -3.98 -12.56
N LEU A 492 2.61 -4.37 -11.86
CA LEU A 492 1.26 -4.50 -12.43
C LEU A 492 0.64 -3.13 -12.72
N ASP A 493 0.85 -2.14 -11.83
CA ASP A 493 0.52 -0.72 -12.09
C ASP A 493 1.20 -0.23 -13.39
N ASN A 494 2.50 -0.50 -13.56
CA ASN A 494 3.27 -0.07 -14.75
C ASN A 494 2.89 -0.83 -16.03
N LEU A 495 2.34 -2.05 -15.91
CA LEU A 495 1.76 -2.80 -17.02
C LEU A 495 0.32 -2.37 -17.35
N GLY A 496 -0.28 -1.49 -16.54
CA GLY A 496 -1.64 -0.99 -16.72
C GLY A 496 -2.75 -1.92 -16.21
N PHE A 497 -2.41 -2.93 -15.41
CA PHE A 497 -3.40 -3.74 -14.70
C PHE A 497 -3.86 -3.00 -13.45
N ASN A 498 -5.16 -3.00 -13.20
CA ASN A 498 -5.79 -2.42 -12.01
C ASN A 498 -6.54 -3.52 -11.27
N SER A 499 -6.71 -3.37 -9.95
CA SER A 499 -7.47 -4.34 -9.15
C SER A 499 -8.89 -4.55 -9.72
N ASP A 500 -9.29 -5.81 -9.85
CA ASP A 500 -10.65 -6.22 -10.20
C ASP A 500 -11.62 -6.15 -9.00
N ILE A 501 -11.09 -5.97 -7.78
CA ILE A 501 -11.90 -5.71 -6.59
C ILE A 501 -12.44 -4.27 -6.70
N PRO A 502 -13.77 -4.05 -6.63
CA PRO A 502 -14.34 -2.73 -6.44
C PRO A 502 -13.80 -2.11 -5.14
N ASP A 503 -12.85 -1.19 -5.27
CA ASP A 503 -12.13 -0.51 -4.19
C ASP A 503 -11.62 -1.46 -3.08
N SER A 504 -10.46 -2.08 -3.31
CA SER A 504 -9.65 -2.77 -2.29
C SER A 504 -9.10 -1.84 -1.19
N SER A 505 -9.64 -0.64 -1.05
CA SER A 505 -9.29 0.33 -0.01
C SER A 505 -9.55 -0.26 1.38
N SER A 506 -8.67 0.07 2.33
CA SER A 506 -8.93 -0.12 3.75
C SER A 506 -10.28 0.48 4.13
N ILE A 507 -10.92 0.01 5.21
CA ILE A 507 -12.06 0.71 5.80
C ILE A 507 -11.73 2.18 6.15
N LEU A 508 -10.45 2.50 6.34
CA LEU A 508 -10.00 3.87 6.59
C LEU A 508 -9.58 4.62 5.31
N GLU A 509 -9.55 4.02 4.12
CA GLU A 509 -9.12 4.68 2.88
C GLU A 509 -10.32 5.12 2.03
N GLY A 510 -10.16 6.19 1.26
CA GLY A 510 -11.22 6.80 0.46
C GLY A 510 -11.70 8.15 1.00
N ASN A 511 -12.88 8.58 0.54
CA ASN A 511 -13.35 9.96 0.73
C ASN A 511 -14.57 10.11 1.64
N GLN A 512 -15.30 9.05 1.98
CA GLN A 512 -16.59 9.16 2.67
C GLN A 512 -16.71 8.15 3.80
N PHE A 513 -16.99 8.65 5.00
CA PHE A 513 -17.04 7.86 6.24
C PHE A 513 -18.29 8.24 7.02
N ALA A 514 -18.95 7.27 7.65
CA ALA A 514 -20.14 7.47 8.45
C ALA A 514 -20.02 6.74 9.79
N TRP A 515 -20.26 7.41 10.91
CA TRP A 515 -20.39 6.80 12.22
C TRP A 515 -21.84 6.78 12.67
N SER A 516 -22.28 5.65 13.22
CA SER A 516 -23.59 5.45 13.86
C SER A 516 -23.36 5.18 15.34
N LEU A 517 -23.97 5.98 16.23
CA LEU A 517 -23.91 5.80 17.68
C LEU A 517 -25.31 5.45 18.20
N LYS A 518 -25.43 4.30 18.86
CA LYS A 518 -26.69 3.71 19.30
C LYS A 518 -26.79 3.66 20.82
N GLY A 519 -27.98 3.98 21.31
CA GLY A 519 -28.36 3.92 22.70
C GLY A 519 -28.98 2.57 23.06
N ILE A 520 -29.76 2.55 24.15
CA ILE A 520 -30.56 1.39 24.56
C ILE A 520 -31.51 0.97 23.44
N SER A 521 -31.80 -0.34 23.33
CA SER A 521 -32.65 -0.92 22.28
C SER A 521 -32.24 -0.50 20.86
N ASP A 522 -30.94 -0.32 20.65
CA ASP A 522 -30.28 0.04 19.39
C ASP A 522 -30.77 1.36 18.76
N PHE A 523 -31.33 2.26 19.58
CA PHE A 523 -31.74 3.60 19.17
C PHE A 523 -30.55 4.43 18.68
N GLU A 524 -30.36 4.55 17.37
CA GLU A 524 -29.35 5.45 16.77
C GLU A 524 -29.70 6.91 17.10
N PHE A 525 -29.08 7.44 18.16
CA PHE A 525 -29.30 8.81 18.64
C PHE A 525 -28.36 9.82 17.98
N ALA A 526 -27.25 9.37 17.38
CA ALA A 526 -26.34 10.23 16.64
C ALA A 526 -25.81 9.54 15.37
N LYS A 527 -25.75 10.29 14.27
CA LYS A 527 -25.11 9.89 13.02
C LYS A 527 -24.13 10.99 12.58
N ILE A 528 -22.92 10.62 12.19
CA ILE A 528 -21.87 11.53 11.77
C ILE A 528 -21.42 11.12 10.37
N ASN A 529 -21.58 11.97 9.37
CA ASN A 529 -21.14 11.71 7.99
C ASN A 529 -20.01 12.68 7.63
N PHE A 530 -18.83 12.17 7.31
CA PHE A 530 -17.67 12.96 6.89
C PHE A 530 -17.35 12.71 5.41
N ASN A 531 -17.18 13.79 4.65
CA ASN A 531 -16.75 13.76 3.26
C ASN A 531 -15.45 14.58 3.10
N LYS A 532 -14.34 13.88 2.88
CA LYS A 532 -12.99 14.44 2.69
C LYS A 532 -12.90 15.32 1.44
N SER A 533 -13.63 14.99 0.38
CA SER A 533 -13.60 15.76 -0.88
C SER A 533 -14.28 17.12 -0.76
N THR A 534 -15.19 17.29 0.19
CA THR A 534 -15.85 18.58 0.49
C THR A 534 -15.33 19.25 1.75
N GLU A 535 -14.34 18.65 2.43
CA GLU A 535 -13.83 19.08 3.75
C GLU A 535 -14.95 19.32 4.80
N GLU A 536 -16.04 18.55 4.75
CA GLU A 536 -17.23 18.77 5.59
C GLU A 536 -17.64 17.49 6.35
N MET A 537 -17.94 17.65 7.63
CA MET A 537 -18.57 16.65 8.49
C MET A 537 -19.95 17.15 8.93
N GLN A 538 -20.99 16.38 8.62
CA GLN A 538 -22.35 16.59 9.12
C GLN A 538 -22.60 15.70 10.34
N ILE A 539 -23.10 16.27 11.42
CA ILE A 539 -23.45 15.60 12.67
C ILE A 539 -24.95 15.80 12.90
N ASP A 540 -25.69 14.70 12.91
CA ASP A 540 -27.15 14.67 13.11
C ASP A 540 -27.47 13.93 14.41
N LEU A 541 -28.12 14.61 15.36
CA LEU A 541 -28.66 14.03 16.59
C LEU A 541 -30.17 13.85 16.46
N LYS A 542 -30.70 12.75 16.99
CA LYS A 542 -32.14 12.49 17.09
C LYS A 542 -32.67 12.85 18.47
N ALA A 543 -33.89 13.37 18.53
CA ALA A 543 -34.57 13.62 19.80
C ALA A 543 -34.88 12.29 20.51
N GLY A 544 -34.56 12.20 21.79
CA GLY A 544 -34.76 10.99 22.61
C GLY A 544 -33.79 10.93 23.79
N VAL A 545 -33.89 9.88 24.61
CA VAL A 545 -32.92 9.59 25.68
C VAL A 545 -32.00 8.47 25.19
N PRO A 546 -30.68 8.69 25.05
CA PRO A 546 -29.76 7.66 24.55
C PRO A 546 -29.78 6.38 25.41
N HIS A 547 -29.59 6.48 26.72
CA HIS A 547 -29.53 5.31 27.59
C HIS A 547 -29.85 5.66 29.06
N HIS A 548 -31.08 5.37 29.49
CA HIS A 548 -31.62 5.79 30.80
C HIS A 548 -30.76 5.39 32.02
N TYR A 549 -29.98 4.32 31.94
CA TYR A 549 -29.14 3.83 33.04
C TYR A 549 -27.79 4.56 33.23
N PHE A 550 -27.33 5.41 32.29
CA PHE A 550 -26.07 6.15 32.44
C PHE A 550 -26.33 7.61 32.82
N ASN A 551 -25.87 8.03 34.02
CA ASN A 551 -26.03 9.39 34.54
C ASN A 551 -24.91 10.36 34.13
N GLU A 552 -23.96 9.89 33.34
CA GLU A 552 -22.78 10.62 32.86
C GLU A 552 -22.81 10.84 31.33
N THR A 553 -21.72 11.39 30.77
CA THR A 553 -21.53 11.50 29.32
C THR A 553 -21.43 10.09 28.73
N TYR A 554 -22.46 9.68 28.00
CA TYR A 554 -22.57 8.36 27.39
C TYR A 554 -21.82 8.28 26.07
N ALA A 555 -21.78 9.39 25.33
CA ALA A 555 -20.98 9.57 24.13
C ALA A 555 -20.50 11.01 23.99
N SER A 556 -19.41 11.21 23.26
CA SER A 556 -18.96 12.55 22.85
C SER A 556 -18.36 12.56 21.46
N ILE A 557 -18.44 13.73 20.81
CA ILE A 557 -17.90 14.00 19.48
C ILE A 557 -17.04 15.25 19.57
N LYS A 558 -15.76 15.13 19.21
CA LYS A 558 -14.80 16.24 19.28
C LYS A 558 -13.93 16.27 18.05
N VAL A 559 -13.71 17.47 17.51
CA VAL A 559 -12.84 17.68 16.35
C VAL A 559 -11.80 18.73 16.72
N GLN A 560 -10.55 18.47 16.37
CA GLN A 560 -9.45 19.43 16.43
C GLN A 560 -8.83 19.60 15.05
N ASN A 561 -8.34 20.81 14.75
CA ASN A 561 -7.50 20.98 13.56
C ASN A 561 -6.12 20.33 13.76
N ALA A 562 -5.33 20.26 12.68
CA ALA A 562 -3.92 19.83 12.72
C ALA A 562 -3.07 20.55 13.79
N SER A 563 -3.48 21.75 14.20
CA SER A 563 -2.82 22.60 15.19
C SER A 563 -3.35 22.41 16.63
N GLY A 564 -4.08 21.32 16.93
CA GLY A 564 -4.59 21.00 18.27
C GLY A 564 -5.70 21.92 18.81
N LYS A 565 -6.18 22.88 18.01
CA LYS A 565 -7.29 23.76 18.38
C LYS A 565 -8.60 23.02 18.21
N VAL A 566 -9.45 23.01 19.26
CA VAL A 566 -10.80 22.44 19.19
C VAL A 566 -11.65 23.29 18.24
N VAL A 567 -12.19 22.66 17.19
CA VAL A 567 -13.11 23.28 16.23
C VAL A 567 -14.57 22.85 16.48
N TYR A 568 -14.78 21.71 17.12
CA TYR A 568 -16.08 21.23 17.58
C TYR A 568 -15.95 20.35 18.82
N ASN A 569 -16.93 20.43 19.74
CA ASN A 569 -17.04 19.53 20.89
C ASN A 569 -18.51 19.40 21.33
N LYS A 570 -18.99 18.17 21.50
CA LYS A 570 -20.35 17.86 21.96
C LYS A 570 -20.32 16.66 22.91
N ASP A 571 -20.83 16.86 24.12
CA ASP A 571 -21.03 15.81 25.11
C ASP A 571 -22.51 15.43 25.17
N ILE A 572 -22.80 14.13 25.15
CA ILE A 572 -24.15 13.56 25.07
C ILE A 572 -24.37 12.70 26.32
N TYR A 573 -25.24 13.15 27.21
CA TYR A 573 -25.55 12.46 28.48
C TYR A 573 -26.56 11.33 28.26
N GLY A 574 -26.29 10.16 28.84
CA GLY A 574 -27.09 8.95 28.62
C GLY A 574 -28.55 9.10 29.05
N ASN A 575 -28.79 9.52 30.28
CA ASN A 575 -30.12 9.61 30.88
C ASN A 575 -30.87 10.93 30.64
N LYS A 576 -30.30 11.86 29.85
CA LYS A 576 -30.93 13.15 29.56
C LYS A 576 -31.59 13.14 28.19
N GLN A 577 -32.76 13.75 28.10
CA GLN A 577 -33.44 14.02 26.84
C GLN A 577 -32.54 14.90 25.95
N GLN A 578 -32.18 14.37 24.79
CA GLN A 578 -31.56 15.10 23.70
C GLN A 578 -32.64 15.68 22.78
N ASN A 579 -32.33 16.80 22.15
CA ASN A 579 -33.14 17.38 21.08
C ASN A 579 -32.60 16.92 19.72
N ALA A 580 -33.44 16.99 18.69
CA ALA A 580 -32.97 16.83 17.33
C ALA A 580 -32.11 18.04 16.93
N GLU A 581 -30.94 17.79 16.36
CA GLU A 581 -29.93 18.81 16.05
C GLU A 581 -29.17 18.37 14.81
N SER A 582 -28.80 19.30 13.93
CA SER A 582 -27.96 19.01 12.76
C SER A 582 -26.93 20.13 12.61
N GLN A 583 -25.66 19.76 12.54
CA GLN A 583 -24.55 20.71 12.44
C GLN A 583 -23.52 20.26 11.41
N ARG A 584 -23.05 21.22 10.61
CA ARG A 584 -21.91 21.06 9.71
C ARG A 584 -20.64 21.60 10.39
N VAL A 585 -19.57 20.83 10.31
CA VAL A 585 -18.25 21.13 10.87
C VAL A 585 -17.22 21.01 9.74
N PRO A 586 -16.38 22.03 9.49
CA PRO A 586 -15.30 21.90 8.51
C PRO A 586 -14.18 21.01 9.07
N VAL A 587 -13.73 20.03 8.28
CA VAL A 587 -12.71 19.04 8.67
C VAL A 587 -11.79 18.73 7.48
N LYS A 588 -10.49 18.93 7.65
CA LYS A 588 -9.49 18.95 6.56
C LYS A 588 -8.43 17.87 6.73
N VAL A 589 -7.64 17.64 5.68
CA VAL A 589 -6.44 16.79 5.76
C VAL A 589 -5.46 17.36 6.79
N GLY A 590 -5.11 16.55 7.79
CA GLY A 590 -4.32 16.91 8.96
C GLY A 590 -5.12 17.04 10.25
N ASP A 591 -6.44 17.23 10.17
CA ASP A 591 -7.32 17.37 11.33
C ASP A 591 -7.60 16.03 12.02
N TYR A 592 -8.12 16.08 13.25
CA TYR A 592 -8.36 14.92 14.10
C TYR A 592 -9.80 14.88 14.62
N ILE A 593 -10.36 13.67 14.63
CA ILE A 593 -11.73 13.35 15.03
C ILE A 593 -11.65 12.38 16.21
N GLU A 594 -12.18 12.76 17.36
CA GLU A 594 -12.30 11.92 18.56
C GLU A 594 -13.77 11.61 18.83
N LEU A 595 -14.07 10.33 18.98
CA LEU A 595 -15.38 9.80 19.35
C LEU A 595 -15.25 8.99 20.64
N THR A 596 -16.19 9.17 21.57
CA THR A 596 -16.32 8.30 22.75
C THR A 596 -17.71 7.71 22.83
N HIS A 597 -17.82 6.49 23.37
CA HIS A 597 -19.09 5.79 23.56
C HIS A 597 -18.94 4.72 24.64
N LEU A 598 -19.67 4.79 25.76
CA LEU A 598 -19.44 3.89 26.90
C LEU A 598 -19.65 2.40 26.56
N GLU A 599 -20.52 2.10 25.59
CA GLU A 599 -20.80 0.76 25.05
C GLU A 599 -20.27 0.55 23.61
N GLY A 600 -19.23 1.29 23.20
CA GLY A 600 -18.82 1.40 21.78
C GLY A 600 -18.73 0.07 21.01
N ILE A 601 -18.14 -0.98 21.59
CA ILE A 601 -17.90 -2.28 20.92
C ILE A 601 -19.20 -2.88 20.36
N HIS A 602 -20.32 -2.66 21.04
CA HIS A 602 -21.62 -3.25 20.70
C HIS A 602 -22.58 -2.25 20.04
N ARG A 603 -22.33 -0.94 20.18
CA ARG A 603 -23.32 0.11 19.85
C ARG A 603 -22.76 1.29 19.03
N ALA A 604 -21.48 1.30 18.68
CA ALA A 604 -20.88 2.35 17.88
C ALA A 604 -20.08 1.78 16.70
N THR A 605 -20.47 2.17 15.49
CA THR A 605 -19.95 1.60 14.24
C THR A 605 -19.43 2.70 13.31
N LEU A 606 -18.21 2.54 12.79
CA LEU A 606 -17.71 3.25 11.62
C LEU A 606 -18.08 2.45 10.37
N THR A 607 -18.57 3.13 9.35
CA THR A 607 -18.80 2.64 7.99
C THR A 607 -17.98 3.47 7.02
N ASN A 608 -17.27 2.83 6.11
CA ASN A 608 -16.75 3.48 4.91
C ASN A 608 -17.85 3.45 3.84
N VAL A 609 -18.26 4.61 3.35
CA VAL A 609 -19.39 4.72 2.41
C VAL A 609 -18.97 4.35 0.98
N GLY A 610 -17.68 4.46 0.66
CA GLY A 610 -17.14 4.11 -0.67
C GLY A 610 -17.08 2.60 -0.90
N ASN A 611 -16.55 1.85 0.07
CA ASN A 611 -16.36 0.40 -0.04
C ASN A 611 -17.31 -0.43 0.86
N SER A 612 -18.29 0.21 1.51
CA SER A 612 -19.29 -0.38 2.42
C SER A 612 -18.75 -1.15 3.65
N LYS A 613 -17.44 -1.20 3.90
CA LYS A 613 -16.85 -1.90 5.06
C LYS A 613 -17.26 -1.25 6.38
N GLN A 614 -17.45 -2.05 7.42
CA GLN A 614 -17.84 -1.59 8.76
C GLN A 614 -16.93 -2.13 9.86
N GLU A 615 -16.64 -1.31 10.88
CA GLU A 615 -15.95 -1.72 12.12
C GLU A 615 -16.65 -1.11 13.34
N SER A 616 -16.74 -1.87 14.44
CA SER A 616 -17.02 -1.29 15.75
C SER A 616 -15.76 -0.69 16.36
N PHE A 617 -15.89 0.30 17.24
CA PHE A 617 -14.77 0.83 18.01
C PHE A 617 -14.98 0.71 19.53
N GLY A 618 -13.91 0.78 20.31
CA GLY A 618 -13.96 0.65 21.77
C GLY A 618 -14.64 1.84 22.47
N LYS A 619 -14.36 2.03 23.76
CA LYS A 619 -14.90 3.21 24.50
C LYS A 619 -14.50 4.56 23.91
N LYS A 620 -13.44 4.57 23.10
CA LYS A 620 -12.86 5.74 22.46
C LYS A 620 -12.20 5.35 21.14
N ALA A 621 -12.33 6.20 20.13
CA ALA A 621 -11.57 6.15 18.89
C ALA A 621 -11.05 7.56 18.55
N ILE A 622 -9.85 7.64 17.98
CA ILE A 622 -9.32 8.86 17.40
C ILE A 622 -8.84 8.56 15.98
N TYR A 623 -9.24 9.41 15.04
CA TYR A 623 -8.86 9.33 13.63
C TYR A 623 -8.18 10.63 13.21
N GLN A 624 -7.00 10.54 12.62
CA GLN A 624 -6.39 11.61 11.84
C GLN A 624 -6.90 11.55 10.40
N VAL A 625 -7.29 12.67 9.81
CA VAL A 625 -7.60 12.77 8.37
C VAL A 625 -6.29 12.86 7.59
N THR A 626 -6.08 11.96 6.65
CA THR A 626 -4.89 11.87 5.78
C THR A 626 -5.25 12.17 4.33
N LYS A 627 -4.27 12.16 3.42
CA LYS A 627 -4.54 12.26 1.98
C LYS A 627 -5.35 11.07 1.47
N GLU A 628 -5.01 9.87 1.95
CA GLU A 628 -5.64 8.62 1.51
C GLU A 628 -6.99 8.35 2.20
N GLY A 629 -7.28 8.97 3.35
CA GLY A 629 -8.54 8.79 4.06
C GLY A 629 -8.46 9.20 5.53
N LEU A 630 -8.61 8.22 6.42
CA LEU A 630 -8.44 8.29 7.87
C LEU A 630 -7.24 7.43 8.29
N LYS A 631 -6.72 7.69 9.49
CA LYS A 631 -5.72 6.85 10.15
C LYS A 631 -6.01 6.83 11.66
N LYS A 632 -6.06 5.65 12.28
CA LYS A 632 -6.20 5.55 13.75
C LYS A 632 -5.00 6.21 14.44
N ALA A 633 -5.28 6.99 15.48
CA ALA A 633 -4.28 7.69 16.28
C ALA A 633 -4.48 7.36 17.77
N GLU A 634 -3.40 7.35 18.55
CA GLU A 634 -3.44 7.05 19.98
C GLU A 634 -3.88 8.26 20.84
N LYS A 635 -3.61 9.47 20.33
CA LYS A 635 -3.90 10.72 21.04
C LYS A 635 -4.22 11.85 20.07
N MET A 636 -4.98 12.81 20.58
CA MET A 636 -5.28 14.09 19.93
C MET A 636 -4.04 15.00 19.95
N PRO A 637 -3.83 15.87 18.94
CA PRO A 637 -2.72 16.81 18.91
C PRO A 637 -2.86 17.90 19.99
N GLU A 638 -1.73 18.27 20.60
CA GLU A 638 -1.66 19.46 21.46
C GLU A 638 -1.25 20.68 20.65
N ALA A 639 -1.93 21.81 20.87
CA ALA A 639 -1.57 23.06 20.21
C ALA A 639 -0.13 23.49 20.57
N THR A 640 0.69 23.75 19.56
CA THR A 640 2.07 24.17 19.74
C THR A 640 2.14 25.65 20.10
N ILE A 641 3.31 26.11 20.52
CA ILE A 641 3.57 27.54 20.70
C ILE A 641 3.52 28.33 19.38
N LEU A 642 3.58 27.68 18.22
CA LEU A 642 3.57 28.37 16.93
C LEU A 642 2.17 28.53 16.33
N ASP A 643 1.14 27.94 16.93
CA ASP A 643 -0.23 27.92 16.40
C ASP A 643 -1.08 29.05 16.97
N GLY A 644 -1.73 29.84 16.11
CA GLY A 644 -2.54 30.99 16.52
C GLY A 644 -2.38 32.22 15.64
N ASN A 645 -2.81 33.37 16.16
CA ASN A 645 -2.77 34.65 15.48
C ASN A 645 -1.84 35.67 16.17
N GLN A 646 -1.68 35.59 17.49
CA GLN A 646 -0.98 36.62 18.27
C GLN A 646 0.33 36.09 18.87
N PHE A 647 1.44 36.64 18.38
CA PHE A 647 2.80 36.26 18.78
C PHE A 647 3.56 37.49 19.30
N ALA A 648 4.32 37.34 20.38
CA ALA A 648 5.11 38.40 20.96
C ALA A 648 6.53 37.91 21.28
N TRP A 649 7.55 38.54 20.70
CA TRP A 649 8.95 38.33 21.06
C TRP A 649 9.44 39.44 21.98
N SER A 650 10.07 39.05 23.09
CA SER A 650 10.81 39.92 24.01
C SER A 650 12.30 39.69 23.80
N LEU A 651 13.06 40.74 23.46
CA LEU A 651 14.52 40.71 23.35
C LEU A 651 15.13 41.52 24.50
N LYS A 652 15.95 40.87 25.33
CA LYS A 652 16.54 41.45 26.54
C LYS A 652 18.05 41.60 26.43
N GLY A 653 18.54 42.70 26.96
CA GLY A 653 19.96 43.03 27.05
C GLY A 653 20.53 42.63 28.40
N ILE A 654 21.60 43.31 28.80
CA ILE A 654 22.21 43.14 30.13
C ILE A 654 21.20 43.48 31.23
N SER A 655 21.32 42.81 32.38
CA SER A 655 20.39 42.98 33.52
C SER A 655 18.91 42.81 33.16
N ASP A 656 18.63 41.96 32.18
CA ASP A 656 17.30 41.62 31.65
C ASP A 656 16.50 42.81 31.09
N PHE A 657 17.19 43.90 30.72
CA PHE A 657 16.60 45.07 30.08
C PHE A 657 15.95 44.70 28.73
N GLU A 658 14.62 44.56 28.70
CA GLU A 658 13.84 44.37 27.45
C GLU A 658 13.95 45.63 26.58
N PHE A 659 14.96 45.67 25.71
CA PHE A 659 15.27 46.78 24.81
C PHE A 659 14.42 46.77 23.53
N ALA A 660 13.90 45.60 23.15
CA ALA A 660 13.01 45.47 22.00
C ALA A 660 11.87 44.48 22.27
N LYS A 661 10.67 44.85 21.84
CA LYS A 661 9.48 44.00 21.82
C LYS A 661 8.88 43.98 20.42
N VAL A 662 8.60 42.79 19.91
CA VAL A 662 7.99 42.58 18.59
C VAL A 662 6.65 41.90 18.81
N ASN A 663 5.54 42.53 18.44
CA ASN A 663 4.22 41.90 18.47
C ASN A 663 3.76 41.69 17.02
N PHE A 664 3.24 40.52 16.71
CA PHE A 664 2.65 40.19 15.42
C PHE A 664 1.22 39.68 15.62
N ASN A 665 0.27 40.28 14.89
CA ASN A 665 -1.11 39.82 14.82
C ASN A 665 -1.43 39.43 13.38
N LYS A 666 -1.49 38.11 13.13
CA LYS A 666 -1.82 37.52 11.83
C LYS A 666 -3.22 37.89 11.36
N SER A 667 -4.20 38.04 12.26
CA SER A 667 -5.58 38.37 11.91
C SER A 667 -5.74 39.78 11.35
N THR A 668 -4.83 40.70 11.70
CA THR A 668 -4.78 42.07 11.16
C THR A 668 -3.65 42.27 10.14
N GLU A 669 -2.93 41.20 9.77
CA GLU A 669 -1.70 41.23 8.98
C GLU A 669 -0.69 42.30 9.46
N GLU A 670 -0.60 42.57 10.78
CA GLU A 670 0.19 43.70 11.30
C GLU A 670 1.30 43.23 12.26
N MET A 671 2.53 43.67 12.01
CA MET A 671 3.63 43.58 12.97
C MET A 671 3.94 44.97 13.54
N GLN A 672 4.04 45.05 14.87
CA GLN A 672 4.52 46.21 15.60
C GLN A 672 5.84 45.89 16.29
N ILE A 673 6.86 46.70 16.02
CA ILE A 673 8.14 46.69 16.74
C ILE A 673 8.18 47.91 17.67
N ALA A 674 8.65 47.72 18.89
CA ALA A 674 8.85 48.77 19.88
C ALA A 674 10.24 48.62 20.52
N LEU A 675 11.08 49.63 20.35
CA LEU A 675 12.39 49.75 20.99
C LEU A 675 12.31 50.70 22.19
N LYS A 676 13.04 50.39 23.25
CA LYS A 676 13.21 51.28 24.41
C LYS A 676 14.56 51.99 24.34
N ALA A 677 14.57 53.24 24.80
CA ALA A 677 15.82 54.00 24.90
C ALA A 677 16.77 53.37 25.94
N GLY A 678 18.03 53.19 25.57
CA GLY A 678 19.06 52.57 26.42
C GLY A 678 20.16 51.87 25.63
N VAL A 679 21.18 51.35 26.32
CA VAL A 679 22.23 50.51 25.74
C VAL A 679 21.86 49.04 25.96
N PRO A 680 21.65 48.21 24.90
CA PRO A 680 21.25 46.81 25.07
C PRO A 680 22.25 46.00 25.89
N HIS A 681 23.53 45.96 25.50
CA HIS A 681 24.54 45.18 26.20
C HIS A 681 25.96 45.72 25.91
N HIS A 682 26.50 46.53 26.82
CA HIS A 682 27.71 47.34 26.59
C HIS A 682 28.99 46.54 26.28
N TYR A 683 29.05 45.25 26.62
CA TYR A 683 30.17 44.38 26.28
C TYR A 683 30.22 43.93 24.80
N PHE A 684 29.16 44.08 24.00
CA PHE A 684 29.14 43.67 22.59
C PHE A 684 29.29 44.89 21.66
N ASN A 685 30.38 44.93 20.88
CA ASN A 685 30.67 46.01 19.93
C ASN A 685 30.07 45.79 18.52
N GLU A 686 29.33 44.70 18.34
CA GLU A 686 28.71 44.26 17.10
C GLU A 686 27.17 44.30 17.17
N THR A 687 26.49 43.85 16.11
CA THR A 687 25.04 43.69 16.07
C THR A 687 24.62 42.61 17.07
N TYR A 688 24.04 43.02 18.19
CA TYR A 688 23.64 42.17 19.30
C TYR A 688 22.31 41.46 19.04
N ALA A 689 21.42 42.12 18.31
CA ALA A 689 20.18 41.54 17.81
C ALA A 689 19.78 42.15 16.46
N SER A 690 19.02 41.41 15.67
CA SER A 690 18.40 41.93 14.45
C SER A 690 16.99 41.39 14.23
N ILE A 691 16.17 42.17 13.53
CA ILE A 691 14.81 41.83 13.13
C ILE A 691 14.69 42.10 11.63
N LYS A 692 14.42 41.07 10.84
CA LYS A 692 14.30 41.16 9.38
C LYS A 692 13.03 40.47 8.93
N VAL A 693 12.30 41.09 8.01
CA VAL A 693 11.12 40.52 7.38
C VAL A 693 11.29 40.57 5.87
N GLN A 694 11.01 39.46 5.19
CA GLN A 694 10.93 39.36 3.74
C GLN A 694 9.52 38.98 3.32
N ASN A 695 9.12 39.44 2.14
CA ASN A 695 7.90 38.93 1.50
C ASN A 695 8.14 37.56 0.84
N THR A 696 7.08 36.97 0.29
CA THR A 696 7.11 35.74 -0.52
C THR A 696 8.13 35.73 -1.66
N SER A 697 8.54 36.89 -2.20
CA SER A 697 9.52 37.01 -3.30
C SER A 697 10.96 37.22 -2.83
N GLY A 698 11.26 37.01 -1.53
CA GLY A 698 12.60 37.24 -0.97
C GLY A 698 13.02 38.71 -0.85
N LYS A 699 12.12 39.67 -1.16
CA LYS A 699 12.40 41.09 -0.99
C LYS A 699 12.29 41.45 0.49
N VAL A 700 13.34 42.04 1.04
CA VAL A 700 13.34 42.59 2.41
C VAL A 700 12.36 43.75 2.48
N VAL A 701 11.32 43.61 3.31
CA VAL A 701 10.30 44.64 3.58
C VAL A 701 10.55 45.37 4.90
N TYR A 702 11.29 44.76 5.82
CA TYR A 702 11.80 45.40 7.03
C TYR A 702 13.16 44.83 7.41
N ASN A 703 14.09 45.67 7.88
CA ASN A 703 15.35 45.24 8.48
C ASN A 703 15.80 46.24 9.55
N LYS A 704 16.09 45.74 10.76
CA LYS A 704 16.67 46.53 11.85
C LYS A 704 17.81 45.75 12.48
N GLU A 705 18.97 46.38 12.57
CA GLU A 705 20.12 45.88 13.30
C GLU A 705 20.32 46.74 14.55
N ILE A 706 20.58 46.08 15.68
CA ILE A 706 20.65 46.69 17.00
C ILE A 706 22.02 46.35 17.60
N TYR A 707 22.91 47.34 17.65
CA TYR A 707 24.27 47.19 18.19
C TYR A 707 24.25 47.15 19.72
N GLY A 708 25.01 46.23 20.32
CA GLY A 708 25.00 46.00 21.77
C GLY A 708 25.44 47.21 22.59
N ASN A 709 26.56 47.83 22.21
CA ASN A 709 27.18 48.94 22.94
C ASN A 709 26.73 50.34 22.50
N LYS A 710 25.78 50.48 21.57
CA LYS A 710 25.29 51.78 21.10
C LYS A 710 23.98 52.14 21.80
N GLN A 711 23.87 53.38 22.24
CA GLN A 711 22.63 53.96 22.75
C GLN A 711 21.54 53.86 21.67
N GLN A 712 20.46 53.15 21.98
CA GLN A 712 19.24 53.14 21.19
C GLN A 712 18.31 54.25 21.66
N ASN A 713 17.50 54.75 20.73
CA ASN A 713 16.39 55.65 21.03
C ASN A 713 15.09 54.85 21.18
N ALA A 714 14.10 55.43 21.85
CA ALA A 714 12.76 54.86 21.86
C ALA A 714 12.13 55.03 20.46
N GLU A 715 11.57 53.95 19.92
CA GLU A 715 11.05 53.90 18.55
C GLU A 715 9.88 52.92 18.53
N SER A 716 8.82 53.20 17.77
CA SER A 716 7.83 52.18 17.45
C SER A 716 7.35 52.32 16.02
N GLN A 717 7.32 51.19 15.32
CA GLN A 717 6.93 51.10 13.92
C GLN A 717 5.93 49.95 13.75
N LYS A 718 4.88 50.22 12.96
CA LYS A 718 3.91 49.24 12.47
C LYS A 718 4.09 49.06 10.97
N PHE A 719 3.98 47.84 10.47
CA PHE A 719 4.03 47.52 9.05
C PHE A 719 3.30 46.20 8.76
N PRO A 720 2.81 46.00 7.52
CA PRO A 720 2.10 44.77 7.19
C PRO A 720 3.03 43.57 7.08
N VAL A 721 2.58 42.42 7.57
CA VAL A 721 3.22 41.10 7.43
C VAL A 721 2.12 40.07 7.16
N LYS A 722 2.23 39.36 6.03
CA LYS A 722 1.16 38.54 5.46
C LYS A 722 1.45 37.05 5.53
N VAL A 723 0.43 36.24 5.27
CA VAL A 723 0.63 34.80 5.04
C VAL A 723 1.52 34.59 3.81
N GLY A 724 2.61 33.84 3.98
CA GLY A 724 3.68 33.63 3.01
C GLY A 724 4.92 34.52 3.24
N ASP A 725 4.85 35.53 4.11
CA ASP A 725 6.02 36.32 4.48
C ASP A 725 6.91 35.58 5.48
N TYR A 726 8.18 35.97 5.56
CA TYR A 726 9.21 35.33 6.38
C TYR A 726 9.80 36.30 7.40
N ILE A 727 9.97 35.84 8.64
CA ILE A 727 10.47 36.62 9.79
C ILE A 727 11.77 35.98 10.29
N GLU A 728 12.87 36.72 10.23
CA GLU A 728 14.17 36.34 10.79
C GLU A 728 14.48 37.20 12.04
N LEU A 729 14.84 36.53 13.13
CA LEU A 729 15.31 37.17 14.36
C LEU A 729 16.70 36.63 14.72
N THR A 730 17.61 37.51 15.10
CA THR A 730 18.89 37.14 15.70
C THR A 730 19.08 37.77 17.08
N HIS A 731 19.79 37.08 17.96
CA HIS A 731 20.13 37.57 19.30
C HIS A 731 21.35 36.82 19.84
N LEU A 732 22.47 37.49 20.12
CA LEU A 732 23.73 36.80 20.48
C LEU A 732 23.61 35.93 21.75
N GLU A 733 22.76 36.33 22.69
CA GLU A 733 22.41 35.59 23.92
C GLU A 733 21.00 34.97 23.90
N GLY A 734 20.45 34.67 22.72
CA GLY A 734 19.03 34.32 22.54
C GLY A 734 18.48 33.28 23.52
N VAL A 735 19.23 32.20 23.78
CA VAL A 735 18.81 31.07 24.64
C VAL A 735 18.38 31.50 26.04
N HIS A 736 18.99 32.57 26.56
CA HIS A 736 18.75 33.09 27.92
C HIS A 736 17.99 34.41 27.94
N ARG A 737 18.04 35.20 26.86
CA ARG A 737 17.57 36.59 26.85
C ARG A 737 16.52 36.92 25.77
N ALA A 738 16.20 35.99 24.88
CA ALA A 738 15.15 36.17 23.88
C ALA A 738 14.04 35.12 24.04
N THR A 739 12.79 35.57 24.04
CA THR A 739 11.62 34.72 24.31
C THR A 739 10.52 35.00 23.31
N LEU A 740 10.00 33.96 22.65
CA LEU A 740 8.71 33.98 21.97
C LEU A 740 7.62 33.61 22.99
N THR A 741 6.56 34.41 23.02
CA THR A 741 5.29 34.12 23.69
C THR A 741 4.19 33.99 22.63
N ASN A 742 3.43 32.90 22.68
CA ASN A 742 2.14 32.83 22.01
C ASN A 742 1.09 33.41 22.94
N VAL A 743 0.46 34.50 22.53
CA VAL A 743 -0.50 35.23 23.38
C VAL A 743 -1.84 34.49 23.45
N ASP A 744 -2.22 33.76 22.40
CA ASP A 744 -3.50 33.05 22.33
C ASP A 744 -3.54 31.79 23.23
N ASN A 745 -2.39 31.14 23.47
CA ASN A 745 -2.30 29.95 24.34
C ASN A 745 -1.34 30.07 25.53
N SER A 746 -0.75 31.25 25.74
CA SER A 746 0.18 31.58 26.84
C SER A 746 1.46 30.74 26.93
N LYS A 747 1.78 29.88 25.94
CA LYS A 747 3.05 29.13 25.92
C LYS A 747 4.23 30.07 25.60
N GLN A 748 5.39 29.78 26.18
CA GLN A 748 6.64 30.53 25.99
C GLN A 748 7.82 29.60 25.64
N GLU A 749 8.69 30.03 24.72
CA GLU A 749 9.96 29.35 24.39
C GLU A 749 11.08 30.39 24.24
N SER A 750 12.32 30.03 24.56
CA SER A 750 13.49 30.78 24.07
C SER A 750 13.96 30.24 22.72
N PHE A 751 14.73 31.04 21.98
CA PHE A 751 15.33 30.64 20.71
C PHE A 751 16.84 30.82 20.72
N GLY A 752 17.55 30.16 19.81
CA GLY A 752 19.02 30.22 19.73
C GLY A 752 19.57 31.58 19.26
N LYS A 753 20.80 31.60 18.73
CA LYS A 753 21.37 32.83 18.16
C LYS A 753 20.58 33.39 16.97
N LYS A 754 19.81 32.53 16.30
CA LYS A 754 19.00 32.83 15.13
C LYS A 754 17.73 31.97 15.16
N VAL A 755 16.62 32.52 14.70
CA VAL A 755 15.41 31.78 14.34
C VAL A 755 14.78 32.41 13.09
N MET A 756 14.18 31.59 12.24
CA MET A 756 13.45 32.02 11.05
C MET A 756 12.08 31.36 11.04
N TYR A 757 11.04 32.14 10.73
CA TYR A 757 9.66 31.68 10.65
C TYR A 757 9.05 32.02 9.28
N GLU A 758 8.29 31.10 8.72
CA GLU A 758 7.30 31.33 7.67
C GLU A 758 5.95 31.66 8.34
N VAL A 759 5.26 32.70 7.89
CA VAL A 759 3.89 33.01 8.32
C VAL A 759 2.92 32.16 7.50
N THR A 760 2.23 31.24 8.16
CA THR A 760 1.29 30.29 7.55
C THR A 760 -0.16 30.65 7.87
N LYS A 761 -1.14 29.94 7.29
CA LYS A 761 -2.56 30.14 7.61
C LYS A 761 -2.88 29.83 9.08
N GLU A 762 -2.24 28.80 9.66
CA GLU A 762 -2.50 28.34 11.03
C GLU A 762 -1.71 29.11 12.10
N GLY A 763 -0.56 29.68 11.74
CA GLY A 763 0.33 30.34 12.68
C GLY A 763 1.73 30.58 12.09
N LEU A 764 2.77 30.41 12.89
CA LEU A 764 4.16 30.44 12.47
C LEU A 764 4.68 29.03 12.19
N LYS A 765 5.69 28.91 11.32
CA LYS A 765 6.40 27.65 11.06
C LYS A 765 7.90 27.92 11.03
N LYS A 766 8.69 27.23 11.86
CA LYS A 766 10.16 27.36 11.83
C LYS A 766 10.70 26.85 10.48
N VAL A 767 11.64 27.60 9.90
CA VAL A 767 12.29 27.26 8.61
C VAL A 767 13.81 27.38 8.72
N GLU A 768 14.54 26.62 7.90
CA GLU A 768 16.01 26.58 7.91
C GLU A 768 16.66 27.65 7.03
N LYS A 769 15.91 28.22 6.08
CA LYS A 769 16.40 29.25 5.16
C LYS A 769 15.32 30.28 4.84
N MET A 770 15.78 31.49 4.56
CA MET A 770 14.98 32.60 4.02
C MET A 770 14.93 32.50 2.48
N PRO A 771 13.86 32.98 1.82
CA PRO A 771 13.81 33.03 0.35
C PRO A 771 14.83 33.98 -0.27
N GLU A 772 15.39 33.58 -1.42
CA GLU A 772 16.24 34.42 -2.26
C GLU A 772 15.45 34.96 -3.46
N THR A 773 15.72 36.20 -3.86
CA THR A 773 15.18 36.79 -5.09
C THR A 773 15.71 36.08 -6.34
N THR A 774 14.88 35.87 -7.35
CA THR A 774 15.30 35.34 -8.66
C THR A 774 15.57 36.47 -9.65
N VAL A 775 16.05 36.12 -10.85
CA VAL A 775 16.10 37.05 -12.01
C VAL A 775 14.70 37.50 -12.46
N LEU A 776 13.64 36.78 -12.09
CA LEU A 776 12.27 37.07 -12.52
C LEU A 776 11.50 37.97 -11.54
N ASP A 777 12.03 38.23 -10.35
CA ASP A 777 11.38 39.05 -9.30
C ASP A 777 11.76 40.53 -9.40
N GLY A 778 10.78 41.42 -9.56
CA GLY A 778 11.02 42.87 -9.63
C GLY A 778 10.10 43.59 -10.62
N ASN A 779 10.48 44.81 -11.02
CA ASN A 779 9.71 45.63 -11.95
C ASN A 779 10.45 46.02 -13.22
N HIS A 780 11.77 45.81 -13.31
CA HIS A 780 12.57 46.29 -14.44
C HIS A 780 13.46 45.16 -15.00
N PHE A 781 13.19 44.79 -16.25
CA PHE A 781 13.78 43.65 -16.94
C PHE A 781 14.37 44.09 -18.28
N GLY A 782 15.54 43.55 -18.63
CA GLY A 782 16.19 43.80 -19.91
C GLY A 782 16.46 42.50 -20.66
N TRP A 783 16.20 42.45 -21.97
CA TRP A 783 16.71 41.40 -22.84
C TRP A 783 17.75 41.95 -23.81
N SER A 784 18.82 41.18 -24.04
CA SER A 784 19.85 41.44 -25.05
C SER A 784 19.89 40.27 -26.02
N LEU A 785 19.73 40.57 -27.31
CA LEU A 785 19.79 39.60 -28.41
C LEU A 785 20.98 39.96 -29.32
N LYS A 786 21.85 38.98 -29.59
CA LYS A 786 23.13 39.16 -30.29
C LYS A 786 23.22 38.28 -31.53
N GLY A 787 23.64 38.89 -32.62
CA GLY A 787 23.92 38.26 -33.89
C GLY A 787 25.38 37.83 -34.05
N TYR A 788 25.82 37.80 -35.30
CA TYR A 788 27.18 37.40 -35.67
C TYR A 788 28.25 38.28 -35.00
N SER A 789 29.37 37.68 -34.60
CA SER A 789 30.46 38.31 -33.84
C SER A 789 30.01 38.97 -32.53
N ASP A 790 28.99 38.39 -31.88
CA ASP A 790 28.37 38.87 -30.62
C ASP A 790 27.84 40.31 -30.67
N ARG A 791 27.66 40.86 -31.88
CA ARG A 791 27.07 42.18 -32.10
C ARG A 791 25.63 42.15 -31.62
N GLU A 792 25.27 43.08 -30.74
CA GLU A 792 23.89 43.25 -30.33
C GLU A 792 23.02 43.69 -31.53
N ILE A 793 21.91 42.97 -31.73
CA ILE A 793 20.97 43.20 -32.84
C ILE A 793 19.64 43.77 -32.32
N ALA A 794 19.26 43.46 -31.09
CA ALA A 794 18.12 44.06 -30.43
C ALA A 794 18.27 44.10 -28.90
N LYS A 795 17.72 45.15 -28.31
CA LYS A 795 17.49 45.30 -26.87
C LYS A 795 16.00 45.42 -26.59
N VAL A 796 15.56 44.83 -25.50
CA VAL A 796 14.21 45.04 -24.96
C VAL A 796 14.34 45.53 -23.52
N ASP A 797 13.78 46.69 -23.21
CA ASP A 797 13.65 47.21 -21.83
C ASP A 797 12.18 47.13 -21.44
N TYR A 798 11.85 46.45 -20.34
CA TYR A 798 10.49 46.35 -19.83
C TYR A 798 10.40 46.85 -18.41
N ASN A 799 9.55 47.85 -18.20
CA ASN A 799 9.27 48.43 -16.91
C ASN A 799 7.78 48.21 -16.53
N ARG A 800 7.57 47.29 -15.59
CA ARG A 800 6.27 46.81 -15.11
C ARG A 800 5.44 47.88 -14.41
N THR A 801 6.06 48.79 -13.65
CA THR A 801 5.35 49.86 -12.94
C THR A 801 4.84 50.96 -13.88
N THR A 802 5.41 51.07 -15.09
CA THR A 802 4.92 51.98 -16.14
C THR A 802 4.11 51.28 -17.24
N GLU A 803 3.92 49.95 -17.14
CA GLU A 803 3.27 49.08 -18.13
C GLU A 803 3.84 49.24 -19.56
N LYS A 804 5.15 49.50 -19.69
CA LYS A 804 5.81 49.83 -20.96
C LYS A 804 7.01 48.95 -21.23
N MET A 805 7.00 48.35 -22.41
CA MET A 805 8.15 47.71 -23.03
C MET A 805 8.66 48.58 -24.18
N GLN A 806 9.97 48.78 -24.27
CA GLN A 806 10.63 49.44 -25.39
C GLN A 806 11.55 48.44 -26.10
N VAL A 807 11.32 48.23 -27.39
CA VAL A 807 12.16 47.40 -28.25
C VAL A 807 13.03 48.31 -29.11
N ASN A 808 14.34 48.18 -28.99
CA ASN A 808 15.33 48.86 -29.81
C ASN A 808 15.95 47.83 -30.76
N LEU A 809 15.84 48.03 -32.06
CA LEU A 809 16.50 47.24 -33.10
C LEU A 809 17.72 48.02 -33.62
N GLU A 810 18.86 47.35 -33.74
CA GLU A 810 20.10 47.93 -34.26
C GLU A 810 20.23 47.73 -35.78
N ALA A 811 20.73 48.74 -36.49
CA ALA A 811 20.95 48.66 -37.93
C ALA A 811 22.01 47.60 -38.30
N GLY A 812 21.94 47.06 -39.53
CA GLY A 812 22.91 46.09 -40.07
C GLY A 812 22.31 44.70 -40.32
N VAL A 813 23.13 43.80 -40.85
CA VAL A 813 22.77 42.38 -41.02
C VAL A 813 22.89 41.66 -39.66
N PRO A 814 21.86 40.97 -39.16
CA PRO A 814 21.94 40.27 -37.87
C PRO A 814 22.93 39.11 -37.87
N HIS A 815 22.78 38.16 -38.79
CA HIS A 815 23.67 36.99 -38.93
C HIS A 815 23.59 36.42 -40.36
N SER A 816 24.63 36.69 -41.17
CA SER A 816 24.65 36.42 -42.62
C SER A 816 24.36 34.96 -43.02
N TYR A 817 24.72 34.00 -42.18
CA TYR A 817 24.52 32.57 -42.43
C TYR A 817 23.07 32.05 -42.23
N PHE A 818 22.14 32.85 -41.69
CA PHE A 818 20.74 32.43 -41.49
C PHE A 818 19.79 33.16 -42.45
N ASN A 819 19.10 32.42 -43.32
CA ASN A 819 18.17 32.97 -44.31
C ASN A 819 16.73 33.17 -43.80
N ASN A 820 16.42 32.67 -42.60
CA ASN A 820 15.11 32.74 -41.95
C ASN A 820 15.12 33.75 -40.78
N THR A 821 13.99 33.86 -40.08
CA THR A 821 13.87 34.60 -38.82
C THR A 821 14.87 34.05 -37.81
N TYR A 822 15.87 34.87 -37.47
CA TYR A 822 16.99 34.54 -36.59
C TYR A 822 16.64 34.81 -35.13
N ALA A 823 15.85 35.85 -34.88
CA ALA A 823 15.26 36.16 -33.59
C ALA A 823 13.86 36.77 -33.75
N SER A 824 13.00 36.64 -32.74
CA SER A 824 11.71 37.33 -32.70
C SER A 824 11.35 37.81 -31.30
N ILE A 825 10.53 38.87 -31.25
CA ILE A 825 9.98 39.46 -30.02
C ILE A 825 8.47 39.61 -30.23
N THR A 826 7.68 38.85 -29.48
CA THR A 826 6.22 38.79 -29.61
C THR A 826 5.57 39.14 -28.27
N VAL A 827 4.58 40.03 -28.27
CA VAL A 827 3.71 40.25 -27.11
C VAL A 827 2.32 39.74 -27.44
N LYS A 828 1.76 38.94 -26.53
CA LYS A 828 0.37 38.52 -26.54
C LYS A 828 -0.33 39.13 -25.33
N ASN A 829 -1.55 39.61 -25.50
CA ASN A 829 -2.35 40.06 -24.37
C ASN A 829 -2.78 38.86 -23.48
N SER A 830 -3.43 39.14 -22.35
CA SER A 830 -3.97 38.11 -21.46
C SER A 830 -4.98 37.12 -22.08
N THR A 831 -5.55 37.41 -23.26
CA THR A 831 -6.40 36.48 -24.02
C THR A 831 -5.61 35.65 -25.05
N GLY A 832 -4.29 35.76 -25.08
CA GLY A 832 -3.39 35.06 -26.02
C GLY A 832 -3.30 35.71 -27.41
N SER A 833 -4.00 36.82 -27.66
CA SER A 833 -3.99 37.53 -28.95
C SER A 833 -2.70 38.33 -29.11
N VAL A 834 -2.01 38.16 -30.24
CA VAL A 834 -0.77 38.90 -30.56
C VAL A 834 -1.08 40.39 -30.73
N VAL A 835 -0.49 41.22 -29.87
CA VAL A 835 -0.59 42.70 -29.92
C VAL A 835 0.68 43.35 -30.46
N TYR A 836 1.78 42.60 -30.52
CA TYR A 836 3.05 43.01 -31.11
C TYR A 836 3.81 41.79 -31.61
N ASN A 837 4.40 41.87 -32.80
CA ASN A 837 5.37 40.88 -33.30
C ASN A 837 6.46 41.59 -34.09
N LYS A 838 7.72 41.32 -33.75
CA LYS A 838 8.89 41.77 -34.51
C LYS A 838 9.77 40.58 -34.83
N GLU A 839 9.84 40.24 -36.11
CA GLU A 839 10.75 39.23 -36.64
C GLU A 839 12.02 39.87 -37.20
N ILE A 840 13.16 39.25 -36.91
CA ILE A 840 14.50 39.73 -37.29
C ILE A 840 15.13 38.66 -38.17
N VAL A 841 15.10 38.85 -39.50
CA VAL A 841 15.63 37.88 -40.48
C VAL A 841 17.15 37.98 -40.57
N GLY A 842 17.84 36.85 -40.43
CA GLY A 842 19.29 36.79 -40.20
C GLY A 842 20.15 37.46 -41.29
N ASN A 843 19.89 37.15 -42.56
CA ASN A 843 20.68 37.63 -43.69
C ASN A 843 20.15 38.91 -44.35
N ARG A 844 19.11 39.54 -43.78
CA ARG A 844 18.53 40.79 -44.31
C ARG A 844 19.03 41.99 -43.51
N GLN A 845 19.41 43.04 -44.23
CA GLN A 845 19.76 44.33 -43.65
C GLN A 845 18.58 44.89 -42.85
N GLN A 846 18.78 45.10 -41.55
CA GLN A 846 17.84 45.81 -40.69
C GLN A 846 18.15 47.32 -40.65
N THR A 847 17.11 48.12 -40.52
CA THR A 847 17.20 49.55 -40.17
C THR A 847 17.07 49.70 -38.66
N ALA A 848 17.76 50.69 -38.07
CA ALA A 848 17.58 50.97 -36.65
C ALA A 848 16.13 51.44 -36.37
N GLU A 849 15.54 50.95 -35.29
CA GLU A 849 14.13 51.21 -34.97
C GLU A 849 13.91 51.21 -33.44
N ILE A 850 13.04 52.08 -32.93
CA ILE A 850 12.59 52.07 -31.53
C ILE A 850 11.07 51.99 -31.51
N GLN A 851 10.52 50.92 -30.94
CA GLN A 851 9.08 50.70 -30.79
C GLN A 851 8.72 50.64 -29.31
N LYS A 852 7.61 51.28 -28.92
CA LYS A 852 7.07 51.24 -27.55
C LYS A 852 5.76 50.46 -27.56
N VAL A 853 5.69 49.44 -26.69
CA VAL A 853 4.62 48.46 -26.62
C VAL A 853 4.02 48.53 -25.21
N PRO A 854 2.69 48.70 -25.05
CA PRO A 854 2.06 48.55 -23.75
C PRO A 854 2.04 47.07 -23.37
N VAL A 855 2.47 46.75 -22.14
CA VAL A 855 2.47 45.38 -21.61
C VAL A 855 2.06 45.42 -20.14
N LYS A 856 1.02 44.66 -19.79
CA LYS A 856 0.35 44.70 -18.48
C LYS A 856 0.47 43.37 -17.74
N ALA A 857 0.11 43.36 -16.45
CA ALA A 857 -0.05 42.13 -15.71
C ALA A 857 -1.10 41.21 -16.36
N GLY A 858 -0.74 39.95 -16.58
CA GLY A 858 -1.51 38.97 -17.34
C GLY A 858 -1.08 38.79 -18.80
N ASP A 859 -0.37 39.76 -19.40
CA ASP A 859 0.16 39.65 -20.76
C ASP A 859 1.40 38.74 -20.82
N TYR A 860 1.76 38.31 -22.03
CA TYR A 860 2.87 37.38 -22.29
C TYR A 860 3.90 37.99 -23.24
N ILE A 861 5.18 37.91 -22.87
CA ILE A 861 6.34 38.27 -23.69
C ILE A 861 7.01 36.96 -24.15
N GLU A 862 7.00 36.70 -25.45
CA GLU A 862 7.63 35.54 -26.07
C GLU A 862 8.84 35.99 -26.89
N ILE A 863 10.02 35.44 -26.60
CA ILE A 863 11.28 35.75 -27.28
C ILE A 863 11.81 34.48 -27.93
N THR A 864 12.28 34.56 -29.17
CA THR A 864 12.99 33.46 -29.86
C THR A 864 14.38 33.89 -30.32
N HIS A 865 15.32 32.95 -30.34
CA HIS A 865 16.69 33.17 -30.82
C HIS A 865 17.31 31.86 -31.33
N MET A 866 17.64 31.77 -32.61
CA MET A 866 18.07 30.53 -33.26
C MET A 866 19.27 29.85 -32.59
N GLU A 867 20.21 30.63 -32.05
CA GLU A 867 21.44 30.15 -31.40
C GLU A 867 21.34 30.01 -29.87
N GLY A 868 20.20 30.32 -29.24
CA GLY A 868 20.09 30.44 -27.78
C GLY A 868 20.34 29.16 -26.96
N GLU A 869 20.28 27.97 -27.56
CA GLU A 869 20.62 26.68 -26.91
C GLU A 869 22.00 26.14 -27.28
N ALA A 870 22.67 26.69 -28.30
CA ALA A 870 23.91 26.11 -28.80
C ALA A 870 24.98 26.19 -27.69
N VAL A 871 25.66 25.06 -27.40
CA VAL A 871 26.52 24.91 -26.21
C VAL A 871 27.63 25.98 -26.13
N LYS A 872 28.06 26.53 -27.26
CA LYS A 872 29.07 27.60 -27.37
C LYS A 872 28.49 29.03 -27.34
N GLU A 873 27.18 29.21 -27.56
CA GLU A 873 26.54 30.50 -27.88
C GLU A 873 25.40 30.89 -26.92
N LYS A 874 25.24 30.18 -25.80
CA LYS A 874 24.15 30.39 -24.82
C LYS A 874 24.02 31.85 -24.33
N THR A 875 25.10 32.61 -24.38
CA THR A 875 25.20 34.03 -23.99
C THR A 875 24.62 35.03 -25.01
N ARG A 876 24.22 34.59 -26.21
CA ARG A 876 23.69 35.48 -27.27
C ARG A 876 22.24 35.93 -27.04
N ALA A 877 21.52 35.31 -26.12
CA ALA A 877 20.15 35.69 -25.78
C ALA A 877 19.92 35.62 -24.27
N THR A 878 19.97 36.76 -23.60
CA THR A 878 19.89 36.87 -22.13
C THR A 878 18.68 37.68 -21.67
N LEU A 879 18.23 37.37 -20.46
CA LEU A 879 17.37 38.21 -19.62
C LEU A 879 18.21 38.67 -18.42
N ILE A 880 18.21 39.98 -18.13
CA ILE A 880 18.77 40.56 -16.91
C ILE A 880 17.67 41.26 -16.10
N ASN A 881 17.73 41.11 -14.79
CA ASN A 881 16.94 41.89 -13.85
C ASN A 881 17.71 43.18 -13.50
N LEU A 882 17.17 44.33 -13.86
CA LEU A 882 17.86 45.61 -13.69
C LEU A 882 17.77 46.15 -12.25
N GLU A 883 16.92 45.55 -11.40
CA GLU A 883 16.84 45.90 -9.97
C GLU A 883 17.84 45.10 -9.11
N ASN A 884 18.12 43.84 -9.46
CA ASN A 884 18.96 42.94 -8.65
C ASN A 884 20.23 42.40 -9.36
N ASN A 885 20.46 42.79 -10.62
CA ASN A 885 21.61 42.41 -11.46
C ASN A 885 21.82 40.90 -11.71
N LYS A 886 20.86 40.03 -11.33
CA LYS A 886 20.89 38.62 -11.74
C LYS A 886 20.54 38.53 -13.24
N GLN A 887 21.17 37.59 -13.96
CA GLN A 887 20.86 37.30 -15.36
C GLN A 887 20.63 35.80 -15.58
N GLU A 888 19.92 35.48 -16.66
CA GLU A 888 19.75 34.11 -17.18
C GLU A 888 19.83 34.07 -18.71
N TYR A 889 20.02 32.86 -19.24
CA TYR A 889 19.94 32.57 -20.67
C TYR A 889 18.52 32.13 -21.02
N ILE A 890 17.94 32.69 -22.08
CA ILE A 890 16.53 32.42 -22.40
C ILE A 890 16.32 31.09 -23.14
N GLY A 891 17.35 30.62 -23.87
CA GLY A 891 17.27 29.45 -24.75
C GLY A 891 16.80 29.80 -26.17
N LYS A 892 16.38 28.78 -26.93
CA LYS A 892 15.89 28.96 -28.32
C LYS A 892 14.57 29.72 -28.39
N LYS A 893 13.72 29.50 -27.39
CA LYS A 893 12.42 30.16 -27.20
C LYS A 893 12.16 30.23 -25.71
N ARG A 894 11.59 31.35 -25.24
CA ARG A 894 11.06 31.49 -23.89
C ARG A 894 9.80 32.34 -23.90
N THR A 895 8.81 31.93 -23.12
CA THR A 895 7.60 32.71 -22.87
C THR A 895 7.59 33.14 -21.41
N TYR A 896 7.35 34.43 -21.18
CA TYR A 896 7.24 35.03 -19.85
C TYR A 896 5.84 35.62 -19.69
N GLN A 897 5.07 35.17 -18.71
CA GLN A 897 3.85 35.84 -18.29
C GLN A 897 4.20 36.97 -17.31
N VAL A 898 3.65 38.15 -17.49
CA VAL A 898 3.81 39.28 -16.56
C VAL A 898 2.88 39.08 -15.36
N THR A 899 3.41 39.16 -14.14
CA THR A 899 2.64 38.99 -12.90
C THR A 899 2.54 40.29 -12.08
N SER A 900 1.84 40.23 -10.96
CA SER A 900 1.78 41.33 -9.98
C SER A 900 3.09 41.54 -9.20
N THR A 901 4.08 40.65 -9.33
CA THR A 901 5.37 40.69 -8.61
C THR A 901 6.61 40.64 -9.52
N GLY A 902 6.47 40.29 -10.80
CA GLY A 902 7.58 40.17 -11.74
C GLY A 902 7.20 39.47 -13.04
N LEU A 903 8.02 38.51 -13.45
CA LEU A 903 7.77 37.61 -14.58
C LEU A 903 7.59 36.17 -14.06
N ASN A 904 6.83 35.36 -14.79
CA ASN A 904 6.76 33.91 -14.60
C ASN A 904 7.11 33.21 -15.90
N LYS A 905 7.89 32.13 -15.86
CA LYS A 905 8.18 31.31 -17.05
C LYS A 905 6.96 30.46 -17.37
N ILE A 906 6.63 30.38 -18.66
CA ILE A 906 5.67 29.45 -19.22
C ILE A 906 6.46 28.57 -20.19
N ASP A 907 6.48 27.27 -19.93
CA ASP A 907 7.11 26.26 -20.79
C ASP A 907 6.21 25.91 -22.00
#